data_AF-A0A803KJH3-F1
#
_entry.id   AF-A0A803KJH3-F1
#
_cell.length_a   1.000
_cell.length_b   1.000
_cell.length_c   1.000
_cell.angle_alpha   90.00
_cell.angle_beta   90.00
_cell.angle_gamma   90.00
#
_symmetry.space_group_name_H-M   'P 1'
#
loop_
_entity.id
_entity.type
_entity.pdbx_description
1 polymer ?
#
loop_
_entity_poly.entity_id
_entity_poly.type
_entity_poly.pdbx_seq_one_letter_code
_entity_poly.pdbx_strand_id
1 'polypeptide(L)'
;MAAAGAAVARSPGIGAGPALRARRSPPPRAARLPRLLVLLAAAAVGPGAGGAARLYRAGEDAVWVLDSGSVRGATANSSAAWLVQFYSSWCGHCIGYAPTWRALAGDVRDWASAIRVAALDCMEEKNQAVCHDYDIHFYPTFRYFKAFTKEFTTGENFKGPDRELRTVRQTMIDFLQNHTEGSRPPACPRLDPIQPSDVLSLLDNRGSHYVAIVFESNSSYLGREVILDLIPYESIVVTRALDGDKAFLEKLGVSSVPSCYLIYPNGSHGLINVVKPLRAFFSSYLKSLPDVRKKSLPLPEKPHKEENSEIVVWREFDKSKLYTADLESGLHYLLRVELAAHKSLAGAELKTLKDFVTVLAKLFPGRPPVKKLLEMLQEWLASLPLDRIPYNAVLDLVNNKMRISGIFLTNHIKWVGCQGSRSELRGYPCSLWKLFHTLTVEASTHPDALVGTGFEDDPQAVLQTMRRYIHTFFGCKECGEHFEEMAKESMDSVKTPDQAILWLWKKHNMVNGRLAGHLSEDPRFPKLQWPTPDLCPACHEEIKGLASWDEGHVLTFLKQHYGRDNLLDTYSADQGDSSEGGTLARGEEEEKRLTPPEVSHGDRDTQSVRPPGALGPRPALPESLHHSLDGKLQSLDGPGAHKEVGGAAPFLGVDFSSLDMSLCVVLYVASSLFLMVMYFFFRVRSRRWKVKHHHPAV
;
A
#
# COMPACT_ATOMS: atom_id res chain seq x y z
N MET A 1 -14.71 -61.67 -31.28
CA MET A 1 -13.48 -62.49 -31.26
C MET A 1 -12.61 -61.97 -30.12
N ALA A 2 -12.02 -62.76 -29.22
CA ALA A 2 -12.18 -64.20 -28.93
C ALA A 2 -11.75 -64.51 -27.46
N ALA A 3 -12.10 -65.72 -26.97
CA ALA A 3 -11.57 -66.53 -25.84
C ALA A 3 -10.56 -65.90 -24.83
N ALA A 4 -10.76 -65.95 -23.50
CA ALA A 4 -10.80 -67.10 -22.55
C ALA A 4 -9.41 -67.72 -22.22
N GLY A 5 -9.13 -68.25 -21.02
CA GLY A 5 -9.89 -68.26 -19.75
C GLY A 5 -9.30 -69.19 -18.65
N ALA A 6 -9.82 -69.04 -17.42
CA ALA A 6 -9.89 -69.99 -16.27
C ALA A 6 -8.65 -70.76 -15.70
N ALA A 7 -8.52 -70.75 -14.37
CA ALA A 7 -8.03 -71.88 -13.54
C ALA A 7 -8.51 -71.74 -12.07
N VAL A 8 -8.86 -72.84 -11.38
CA VAL A 8 -9.37 -72.88 -9.99
C VAL A 8 -8.96 -74.16 -9.24
N ALA A 9 -8.50 -74.04 -7.99
CA ALA A 9 -8.37 -75.12 -6.98
C ALA A 9 -8.09 -74.51 -5.58
N ARG A 10 -8.44 -75.10 -4.43
CA ARG A 10 -9.34 -76.22 -4.05
C ARG A 10 -9.62 -76.13 -2.53
N SER A 11 -10.70 -76.77 -2.04
CA SER A 11 -10.97 -76.96 -0.60
C SER A 11 -11.42 -78.40 -0.30
N PRO A 12 -11.29 -78.86 0.96
CA PRO A 12 -12.26 -79.80 1.56
C PRO A 12 -12.66 -79.45 3.02
N GLY A 13 -13.79 -80.01 3.50
CA GLY A 13 -14.18 -80.06 4.93
C GLY A 13 -13.49 -81.23 5.68
N ILE A 14 -13.86 -81.69 6.89
CA ILE A 14 -15.06 -81.63 7.77
C ILE A 14 -14.55 -81.90 9.23
N GLY A 15 -15.14 -81.53 10.38
CA GLY A 15 -16.39 -80.84 10.78
C GLY A 15 -16.79 -81.20 12.24
N ALA A 16 -18.08 -81.09 12.61
CA ALA A 16 -18.72 -81.46 13.90
C ALA A 16 -18.41 -80.60 15.17
N GLY A 17 -19.33 -80.63 16.15
CA GLY A 17 -19.31 -79.87 17.43
C GLY A 17 -18.96 -80.74 18.66
N PRO A 18 -19.28 -80.34 19.93
CA PRO A 18 -20.48 -79.60 20.36
C PRO A 18 -20.21 -78.34 21.23
N ALA A 19 -21.25 -77.77 21.86
CA ALA A 19 -21.20 -76.51 22.61
C ALA A 19 -21.56 -76.66 24.11
N LEU A 20 -20.97 -75.82 24.99
CA LEU A 20 -21.55 -75.50 26.30
C LEU A 20 -21.03 -74.16 26.92
N ARG A 21 -22.01 -73.32 27.30
CA ARG A 21 -22.00 -72.11 28.17
C ARG A 21 -20.69 -71.54 28.76
N ALA A 22 -20.54 -70.22 28.60
CA ALA A 22 -20.09 -69.30 29.66
C ALA A 22 -20.97 -68.01 29.65
N ARG A 23 -21.17 -67.35 30.80
CA ARG A 23 -22.00 -66.14 30.94
C ARG A 23 -21.21 -64.86 30.63
N ARG A 24 -21.87 -63.82 30.09
CA ARG A 24 -21.40 -62.42 30.10
C ARG A 24 -22.39 -61.54 30.87
N SER A 25 -21.87 -60.56 31.59
CA SER A 25 -22.64 -59.59 32.38
C SER A 25 -22.86 -58.28 31.60
N PRO A 26 -23.99 -57.56 31.80
CA PRO A 26 -24.24 -56.28 31.13
C PRO A 26 -23.67 -55.07 31.90
N PRO A 27 -23.32 -53.96 31.23
CA PRO A 27 -23.05 -52.67 31.87
C PRO A 27 -24.36 -51.99 32.36
N PRO A 28 -24.28 -51.01 33.29
CA PRO A 28 -25.44 -50.46 34.00
C PRO A 28 -26.29 -49.47 33.18
N ARG A 29 -27.52 -49.23 33.66
CA ARG A 29 -28.50 -48.31 33.06
C ARG A 29 -28.23 -46.84 33.42
N ALA A 30 -28.63 -45.93 32.52
CA ALA A 30 -28.63 -44.50 32.77
C ALA A 30 -29.69 -44.08 33.81
N ALA A 31 -29.32 -43.16 34.70
CA ALA A 31 -30.25 -42.42 35.55
C ALA A 31 -30.72 -41.13 34.83
N ARG A 32 -31.96 -40.69 35.08
CA ARG A 32 -32.50 -39.42 34.58
C ARG A 32 -32.53 -38.38 35.71
N LEU A 33 -32.13 -37.16 35.40
CA LEU A 33 -32.48 -35.94 36.14
C LEU A 33 -32.99 -34.86 35.15
N PRO A 34 -33.68 -33.80 35.63
CA PRO A 34 -34.76 -33.18 34.87
C PRO A 34 -34.31 -32.15 33.81
N ARG A 35 -35.20 -31.91 32.85
CA ARG A 35 -35.09 -30.80 31.88
C ARG A 35 -35.28 -29.46 32.59
N LEU A 36 -34.16 -28.80 32.94
CA LEU A 36 -34.18 -27.37 33.18
C LEU A 36 -34.13 -26.66 31.82
N LEU A 37 -35.16 -25.88 31.46
CA LEU A 37 -35.10 -25.01 30.28
C LEU A 37 -34.19 -23.82 30.61
N VAL A 38 -32.89 -23.96 30.32
CA VAL A 38 -32.00 -22.81 30.24
C VAL A 38 -32.28 -22.13 28.91
N LEU A 39 -33.05 -21.04 28.96
CA LEU A 39 -33.13 -20.06 27.87
C LEU A 39 -31.77 -19.35 27.77
N LEU A 40 -30.82 -20.01 27.14
CA LEU A 40 -29.63 -19.36 26.60
C LEU A 40 -30.11 -18.43 25.49
N ALA A 41 -30.33 -17.16 25.87
CA ALA A 41 -30.46 -16.09 24.91
C ALA A 41 -29.18 -16.06 24.09
N ALA A 42 -29.25 -16.60 22.87
CA ALA A 42 -28.23 -16.35 21.87
C ALA A 42 -28.25 -14.86 21.57
N ALA A 43 -27.40 -14.11 22.27
CA ALA A 43 -27.07 -12.75 21.93
C ALA A 43 -26.44 -12.81 20.53
N ALA A 44 -27.29 -12.65 19.51
CA ALA A 44 -26.86 -12.48 18.15
C ALA A 44 -26.03 -11.21 18.10
N VAL A 45 -24.71 -11.38 18.18
CA VAL A 45 -23.75 -10.33 17.84
C VAL A 45 -23.97 -10.07 16.35
N GLY A 46 -24.88 -9.14 16.07
CA GLY A 46 -25.09 -8.63 14.71
C GLY A 46 -23.78 -8.06 14.16
N PRO A 47 -23.67 -7.89 12.84
CA PRO A 47 -22.44 -7.36 12.24
C PRO A 47 -22.07 -6.04 12.89
N GLY A 48 -20.98 -6.04 13.67
CA GLY A 48 -20.49 -4.83 14.33
C GLY A 48 -20.23 -3.75 13.29
N ALA A 49 -20.61 -2.51 13.60
CA ALA A 49 -20.58 -1.40 12.65
C ALA A 49 -19.20 -1.30 11.97
N GLY A 50 -19.21 -1.15 10.65
CA GLY A 50 -18.00 -1.25 9.82
C GLY A 50 -17.09 -0.04 9.95
N GLY A 51 -16.13 -0.09 10.87
CA GLY A 51 -14.91 0.71 10.78
C GLY A 51 -14.02 0.24 9.63
N ALA A 52 -13.37 1.17 8.93
CA ALA A 52 -12.52 0.86 7.78
C ALA A 52 -11.31 -0.02 8.18
N ALA A 53 -11.12 -1.15 7.50
CA ALA A 53 -10.20 -2.19 7.94
C ALA A 53 -8.79 -2.03 7.34
N ARG A 54 -8.01 -1.05 7.84
CA ARG A 54 -6.57 -0.98 7.57
C ARG A 54 -5.91 -2.36 7.83
N LEU A 55 -5.01 -2.79 6.93
CA LEU A 55 -4.37 -4.13 6.96
C LEU A 55 -3.64 -4.42 8.28
N TYR A 56 -3.13 -3.37 8.92
CA TYR A 56 -2.51 -3.38 10.24
C TYR A 56 -3.17 -2.30 11.11
N ARG A 57 -3.39 -2.62 12.38
CA ARG A 57 -4.10 -1.77 13.34
C ARG A 57 -3.20 -1.39 14.51
N ALA A 58 -2.92 -0.10 14.63
CA ALA A 58 -2.10 0.43 15.71
C ALA A 58 -2.70 0.11 17.09
N GLY A 59 -1.95 -0.59 17.94
CA GLY A 59 -2.37 -0.94 19.30
C GLY A 59 -3.26 -2.19 19.43
N GLU A 60 -3.72 -2.77 18.33
CA GLU A 60 -4.23 -4.16 18.28
C GLU A 60 -3.11 -5.12 17.85
N ASP A 61 -2.42 -4.81 16.74
CA ASP A 61 -1.31 -5.59 16.23
C ASP A 61 0.01 -5.26 16.91
N ALA A 62 0.93 -6.23 16.95
CA ALA A 62 2.31 -6.02 17.38
C ALA A 62 3.19 -5.30 16.33
N VAL A 63 2.62 -4.97 15.16
CA VAL A 63 3.28 -4.23 14.07
C VAL A 63 3.26 -2.74 14.40
N TRP A 64 4.41 -2.08 14.31
CA TRP A 64 4.48 -0.62 14.39
C TRP A 64 3.92 -0.01 13.10
N VAL A 65 2.70 0.53 13.14
CA VAL A 65 2.10 1.25 12.01
C VAL A 65 2.77 2.62 11.92
N LEU A 66 3.35 2.93 10.76
CA LEU A 66 4.06 4.17 10.47
C LEU A 66 3.36 4.95 9.34
N ASP A 67 3.62 6.25 9.32
CA ASP A 67 3.14 7.24 8.35
C ASP A 67 4.26 8.26 8.02
N SER A 68 3.97 9.25 7.17
CA SER A 68 4.91 10.29 6.77
C SER A 68 5.43 11.17 7.92
N GLY A 69 4.69 11.30 9.03
CA GLY A 69 5.15 12.02 10.22
C GLY A 69 6.09 11.20 11.10
N SER A 70 5.85 9.89 11.20
CA SER A 70 6.54 8.99 12.14
C SER A 70 7.71 8.21 11.54
N VAL A 71 7.68 7.86 10.25
CA VAL A 71 8.70 6.97 9.64
C VAL A 71 10.12 7.53 9.72
N ARG A 72 10.30 8.84 9.51
CA ARG A 72 11.62 9.48 9.60
C ARG A 72 12.18 9.42 11.02
N GLY A 73 11.34 9.58 12.04
CA GLY A 73 11.73 9.43 13.45
C GLY A 73 11.93 7.97 13.89
N ALA A 74 11.28 7.02 13.21
CA ALA A 74 11.53 5.59 13.41
C ALA A 74 12.89 5.18 12.82
N THR A 75 13.20 5.56 11.57
CA THR A 75 14.40 5.06 10.87
C THR A 75 15.68 5.87 11.10
N ALA A 76 15.60 7.14 11.53
CA ALA A 76 16.77 7.99 11.79
C ALA A 76 17.15 8.02 13.27
N ASN A 77 18.45 7.84 13.56
CA ASN A 77 19.08 7.90 14.89
C ASN A 77 18.42 7.03 15.99
N SER A 78 17.68 5.98 15.60
CA SER A 78 16.98 5.10 16.53
C SER A 78 17.94 4.17 17.27
N SER A 79 17.68 3.87 18.55
CA SER A 79 18.52 2.98 19.35
C SER A 79 18.24 1.48 19.13
N ALA A 80 17.19 1.16 18.39
CA ALA A 80 16.88 -0.18 17.87
C ALA A 80 16.95 -0.16 16.34
N ALA A 81 17.24 -1.31 15.75
CA ALA A 81 17.10 -1.52 14.31
C ALA A 81 15.61 -1.65 13.91
N TRP A 82 15.30 -1.45 12.63
CA TRP A 82 13.94 -1.54 12.12
C TRP A 82 13.86 -2.35 10.82
N LEU A 83 12.86 -3.20 10.72
CA LEU A 83 12.46 -3.87 9.50
C LEU A 83 11.07 -3.36 9.10
N VAL A 84 11.00 -2.54 8.06
CA VAL A 84 9.80 -1.84 7.63
C VAL A 84 9.26 -2.46 6.35
N GLN A 85 7.99 -2.88 6.35
CA GLN A 85 7.27 -3.20 5.13
C GLN A 85 6.60 -1.94 4.59
N PHE A 86 7.05 -1.47 3.43
CA PHE A 86 6.31 -0.52 2.61
C PHE A 86 5.33 -1.32 1.74
N TYR A 87 4.04 -1.07 1.89
CA TYR A 87 2.98 -1.80 1.20
C TYR A 87 1.97 -0.85 0.56
N SER A 88 1.02 -1.40 -0.18
CA SER A 88 -0.21 -0.71 -0.60
C SER A 88 -1.39 -1.55 -0.15
N SER A 89 -2.42 -0.97 0.47
CA SER A 89 -3.57 -1.73 0.96
C SER A 89 -4.36 -2.44 -0.14
N TRP A 90 -4.45 -1.90 -1.37
CA TRP A 90 -5.11 -2.58 -2.51
C TRP A 90 -4.31 -3.75 -3.09
N CYS A 91 -3.01 -3.86 -2.78
CA CYS A 91 -2.12 -4.84 -3.40
C CYS A 91 -2.44 -6.26 -2.89
N GLY A 92 -2.94 -7.13 -3.79
CA GLY A 92 -3.42 -8.47 -3.41
C GLY A 92 -2.40 -9.35 -2.70
N HIS A 93 -1.12 -9.24 -3.09
CA HIS A 93 -0.02 -9.96 -2.43
C HIS A 93 0.38 -9.32 -1.09
N CYS A 94 0.16 -8.01 -0.91
CA CYS A 94 0.31 -7.31 0.36
C CYS A 94 -0.75 -7.78 1.37
N ILE A 95 -2.02 -7.87 0.94
CA ILE A 95 -3.11 -8.48 1.72
C ILE A 95 -2.79 -9.95 2.07
N GLY A 96 -2.29 -10.72 1.10
CA GLY A 96 -1.87 -12.11 1.29
C GLY A 96 -0.67 -12.29 2.25
N TYR A 97 0.17 -11.26 2.41
CA TYR A 97 1.34 -11.27 3.30
C TYR A 97 1.02 -10.76 4.72
N ALA A 98 -0.03 -9.94 4.89
CA ALA A 98 -0.39 -9.33 6.17
C ALA A 98 -0.60 -10.31 7.36
N PRO A 99 -1.10 -11.55 7.17
CA PRO A 99 -1.12 -12.55 8.25
C PRO A 99 0.29 -12.94 8.71
N THR A 100 1.22 -13.20 7.78
CA THR A 100 2.62 -13.52 8.11
C THR A 100 3.30 -12.39 8.85
N TRP A 101 3.10 -11.13 8.42
CA TRP A 101 3.75 -9.98 9.05
C TRP A 101 3.28 -9.74 10.49
N ARG A 102 1.97 -9.89 10.75
CA ARG A 102 1.42 -9.83 12.11
C ARG A 102 1.89 -10.98 12.99
N ALA A 103 1.91 -12.19 12.46
CA ALA A 103 2.41 -13.37 13.18
C ALA A 103 3.90 -13.22 13.54
N LEU A 104 4.73 -12.73 12.61
CA LEU A 104 6.13 -12.40 12.85
C LEU A 104 6.28 -11.35 13.95
N ALA A 105 5.58 -10.21 13.84
CA ALA A 105 5.67 -9.13 14.83
C ALA A 105 5.26 -9.58 16.23
N GLY A 106 4.29 -10.50 16.35
CA GLY A 106 3.94 -11.14 17.62
C GLY A 106 5.03 -12.09 18.14
N ASP A 107 5.62 -12.91 17.26
CA ASP A 107 6.67 -13.89 17.54
C ASP A 107 8.01 -13.27 17.96
N VAL A 108 8.35 -12.08 17.43
CA VAL A 108 9.57 -11.33 17.77
C VAL A 108 9.32 -10.11 18.66
N ARG A 109 8.12 -9.97 19.24
CA ARG A 109 7.73 -8.82 20.09
C ARG A 109 8.70 -8.54 21.23
N ASP A 110 9.27 -9.58 21.84
CA ASP A 110 10.22 -9.44 22.95
C ASP A 110 11.59 -8.89 22.49
N TRP A 111 11.86 -8.87 21.18
CA TRP A 111 13.12 -8.38 20.57
C TRP A 111 13.11 -6.86 20.32
N ALA A 112 12.03 -6.15 20.65
CA ALA A 112 11.74 -4.77 20.22
C ALA A 112 12.72 -3.66 20.66
N SER A 113 13.67 -3.96 21.55
CA SER A 113 14.79 -3.07 21.90
C SER A 113 16.08 -3.36 21.10
N ALA A 114 16.15 -4.47 20.38
CA ALA A 114 17.19 -4.76 19.38
C ALA A 114 16.68 -4.51 17.96
N ILE A 115 15.52 -5.06 17.58
CA ILE A 115 14.92 -4.89 16.25
C ILE A 115 13.39 -4.81 16.32
N ARG A 116 12.78 -3.93 15.51
CA ARG A 116 11.32 -3.72 15.45
C ARG A 116 10.75 -4.06 14.07
N VAL A 117 9.52 -4.58 14.06
CA VAL A 117 8.76 -4.89 12.84
C VAL A 117 7.69 -3.82 12.62
N ALA A 118 7.72 -3.17 11.46
CA ALA A 118 6.86 -2.03 11.13
C ALA A 118 6.20 -2.16 9.77
N ALA A 119 5.15 -1.38 9.53
CA ALA A 119 4.50 -1.28 8.22
C ALA A 119 4.01 0.14 7.91
N LEU A 120 4.13 0.56 6.66
CA LEU A 120 3.68 1.87 6.16
C LEU A 120 2.91 1.67 4.85
N ASP A 121 1.69 2.22 4.78
CA ASP A 121 0.83 2.14 3.59
C ASP A 121 1.10 3.31 2.64
N CYS A 122 1.57 3.01 1.44
CA CYS A 122 1.84 3.97 0.38
C CYS A 122 0.63 4.30 -0.50
N MET A 123 -0.52 3.64 -0.30
CA MET A 123 -1.78 4.02 -0.97
C MET A 123 -2.29 5.37 -0.46
N GLU A 124 -2.24 5.58 0.86
CA GLU A 124 -2.68 6.79 1.57
C GLU A 124 -1.97 8.04 1.03
N GLU A 125 -2.72 9.06 0.55
CA GLU A 125 -2.16 10.25 -0.11
C GLU A 125 -1.11 10.96 0.76
N LYS A 126 -1.38 11.06 2.08
CA LYS A 126 -0.46 11.61 3.08
C LYS A 126 0.91 10.90 3.17
N ASN A 127 1.03 9.68 2.62
CA ASN A 127 2.24 8.86 2.66
C ASN A 127 2.99 8.76 1.31
N GLN A 128 2.34 9.10 0.18
CA GLN A 128 2.92 8.88 -1.16
C GLN A 128 4.28 9.59 -1.33
N ALA A 129 4.38 10.85 -0.87
CA ALA A 129 5.62 11.62 -0.91
C ALA A 129 6.77 10.95 -0.13
N VAL A 130 6.49 10.32 1.03
CA VAL A 130 7.54 9.64 1.81
C VAL A 130 7.91 8.30 1.19
N CYS A 131 6.98 7.58 0.56
CA CYS A 131 7.31 6.35 -0.19
C CYS A 131 8.21 6.64 -1.42
N HIS A 132 7.98 7.76 -2.10
CA HIS A 132 8.87 8.28 -3.14
C HIS A 132 10.26 8.63 -2.58
N ASP A 133 10.34 9.35 -1.46
CA ASP A 133 11.63 9.68 -0.81
C ASP A 133 12.43 8.40 -0.48
N TYR A 134 11.77 7.41 0.11
CA TYR A 134 12.35 6.10 0.48
C TYR A 134 12.55 5.14 -0.70
N ASP A 135 12.34 5.59 -1.94
CA ASP A 135 12.67 4.84 -3.16
C ASP A 135 11.88 3.53 -3.26
N ILE A 136 10.56 3.63 -3.07
CA ILE A 136 9.62 2.51 -3.12
C ILE A 136 8.82 2.57 -4.42
N HIS A 137 9.21 1.76 -5.40
CA HIS A 137 8.50 1.63 -6.69
C HIS A 137 7.48 0.47 -6.70
N PHE A 138 7.61 -0.49 -5.78
CA PHE A 138 6.85 -1.73 -5.80
C PHE A 138 6.43 -2.19 -4.40
N TYR A 139 5.37 -2.98 -4.32
CA TYR A 139 4.72 -3.44 -3.10
C TYR A 139 4.51 -4.97 -3.10
N PRO A 140 4.76 -5.65 -1.96
CA PRO A 140 5.42 -5.13 -0.76
C PRO A 140 6.94 -5.01 -0.97
N THR A 141 7.54 -3.93 -0.49
CA THR A 141 9.01 -3.77 -0.38
C THR A 141 9.40 -3.78 1.08
N PHE A 142 10.43 -4.56 1.45
CA PHE A 142 10.95 -4.62 2.81
C PHE A 142 12.29 -3.90 2.89
N ARG A 143 12.41 -2.94 3.80
CA ARG A 143 13.65 -2.17 4.02
C ARG A 143 14.15 -2.40 5.44
N TYR A 144 15.45 -2.67 5.55
CA TYR A 144 16.15 -2.81 6.83
C TYR A 144 16.94 -1.54 7.17
N PHE A 145 16.83 -1.08 8.41
CA PHE A 145 17.51 0.10 8.94
C PHE A 145 18.27 -0.28 10.21
N LYS A 146 19.56 0.07 10.24
CA LYS A 146 20.45 -0.20 11.37
C LYS A 146 20.20 0.78 12.52
N ALA A 147 20.61 0.44 13.74
CA ALA A 147 20.57 1.40 14.83
C ALA A 147 21.57 2.55 14.58
N PHE A 148 21.24 3.74 15.10
CA PHE A 148 22.05 4.96 15.00
C PHE A 148 22.38 5.44 13.57
N THR A 149 21.58 5.07 12.57
CA THR A 149 21.65 5.65 11.22
C THR A 149 21.32 7.15 11.27
N LYS A 150 22.35 8.02 11.32
CA LYS A 150 22.22 9.48 11.48
C LYS A 150 21.77 10.19 10.20
N GLU A 151 22.35 9.81 9.08
CA GLU A 151 22.04 10.38 7.76
C GLU A 151 20.80 9.70 7.17
N PHE A 152 20.09 10.39 6.27
CA PHE A 152 18.95 9.81 5.58
C PHE A 152 19.40 8.68 4.64
N THR A 153 18.78 7.51 4.77
CA THR A 153 18.96 6.38 3.85
C THR A 153 17.60 5.78 3.49
N THR A 154 17.53 5.09 2.35
CA THR A 154 16.32 4.37 1.89
C THR A 154 16.20 2.97 2.51
N GLY A 155 17.15 2.59 3.38
CA GLY A 155 17.25 1.26 4.00
C GLY A 155 17.79 0.19 3.07
N GLU A 156 18.47 -0.80 3.64
CA GLU A 156 18.99 -1.97 2.94
C GLU A 156 17.82 -2.80 2.41
N ASN A 157 17.81 -3.11 1.11
CA ASN A 157 16.69 -3.79 0.47
C ASN A 157 16.69 -5.28 0.85
N PHE A 158 15.64 -5.71 1.56
CA PHE A 158 15.40 -7.10 1.88
C PHE A 158 14.45 -7.70 0.84
N LYS A 159 14.95 -8.65 0.04
CA LYS A 159 14.08 -9.48 -0.81
C LYS A 159 13.11 -10.21 0.11
N GLY A 160 11.82 -9.92 -0.05
CA GLY A 160 10.76 -10.50 0.77
C GLY A 160 10.88 -12.03 0.80
N PRO A 161 10.87 -12.64 1.99
CA PRO A 161 10.98 -14.09 2.11
C PRO A 161 9.71 -14.79 1.63
N ASP A 162 9.80 -16.12 1.57
CA ASP A 162 8.82 -17.11 1.10
C ASP A 162 7.52 -17.21 1.92
N ARG A 163 7.09 -16.10 2.55
CA ARG A 163 5.97 -15.97 3.49
C ARG A 163 6.05 -16.87 4.73
N GLU A 164 7.12 -17.65 4.89
CA GLU A 164 7.40 -18.41 6.12
C GLU A 164 7.89 -17.49 7.24
N LEU A 165 7.27 -17.57 8.41
CA LEU A 165 7.68 -16.81 9.60
C LEU A 165 9.14 -17.11 9.99
N ARG A 166 9.56 -18.38 9.86
CA ARG A 166 10.90 -18.85 10.22
C ARG A 166 12.01 -18.15 9.43
N THR A 167 11.88 -18.06 8.11
CA THR A 167 12.93 -17.49 7.25
C THR A 167 13.09 -16.00 7.52
N VAL A 168 11.99 -15.23 7.66
CA VAL A 168 12.06 -13.81 8.06
C VAL A 168 12.80 -13.64 9.39
N ARG A 169 12.45 -14.45 10.38
CA ARG A 169 13.04 -14.40 11.72
C ARG A 169 14.54 -14.72 11.69
N GLN A 170 14.97 -15.67 10.86
CA GLN A 170 16.39 -15.98 10.66
C GLN A 170 17.12 -14.80 10.02
N THR A 171 16.58 -14.16 8.97
CA THR A 171 17.20 -12.95 8.40
C THR A 171 17.24 -11.78 9.39
N MET A 172 16.24 -11.64 10.27
CA MET A 172 16.29 -10.65 11.36
C MET A 172 17.46 -10.90 12.34
N ILE A 173 17.84 -12.16 12.56
CA ILE A 173 19.05 -12.51 13.32
C ILE A 173 20.31 -12.17 12.52
N ASP A 174 20.35 -12.49 11.23
CA ASP A 174 21.50 -12.19 10.35
C ASP A 174 21.78 -10.68 10.26
N PHE A 175 20.73 -9.87 10.12
CA PHE A 175 20.81 -8.42 10.21
C PHE A 175 21.37 -7.94 11.55
N LEU A 176 20.95 -8.55 12.66
CA LEU A 176 21.48 -8.21 14.00
C LEU A 176 22.94 -8.62 14.20
N GLN A 177 23.39 -9.73 13.60
CA GLN A 177 24.80 -10.14 13.63
C GLN A 177 25.71 -9.26 12.75
N ASN A 178 25.24 -8.82 11.58
CA ASN A 178 26.06 -8.09 10.60
C ASN A 178 26.18 -6.57 10.89
N HIS A 179 26.41 -6.19 12.15
CA HIS A 179 26.64 -4.80 12.57
C HIS A 179 28.10 -4.51 12.88
N THR A 180 28.53 -3.29 12.52
CA THR A 180 29.72 -2.66 13.11
C THR A 180 29.40 -2.16 14.51
N GLU A 181 30.40 -2.02 15.39
CA GLU A 181 30.18 -1.63 16.80
C GLU A 181 29.35 -0.34 16.96
N GLY A 182 29.59 0.66 16.10
CA GLY A 182 28.86 1.94 16.10
C GLY A 182 27.43 1.91 15.52
N SER A 183 26.99 0.79 14.93
CA SER A 183 25.63 0.62 14.38
C SER A 183 24.81 -0.46 15.11
N ARG A 184 25.40 -1.11 16.11
CA ARG A 184 24.80 -2.19 16.90
C ARG A 184 23.77 -1.64 17.90
N PRO A 185 22.54 -2.18 17.98
CA PRO A 185 21.58 -1.81 19.03
C PRO A 185 22.15 -2.11 20.43
N PRO A 186 22.15 -1.17 21.41
CA PRO A 186 22.83 -1.39 22.69
C PRO A 186 22.18 -2.48 23.55
N ALA A 187 20.88 -2.72 23.36
CA ALA A 187 20.12 -3.77 24.03
C ALA A 187 20.17 -5.13 23.31
N CYS A 188 21.01 -5.29 22.27
CA CYS A 188 21.22 -6.56 21.57
C CYS A 188 22.40 -7.34 22.20
N PRO A 189 22.18 -8.47 22.89
CA PRO A 189 23.24 -9.29 23.48
C PRO A 189 24.15 -9.90 22.40
N ARG A 190 25.33 -10.40 22.79
CA ARG A 190 26.22 -11.11 21.85
C ARG A 190 25.50 -12.36 21.31
N LEU A 191 25.50 -12.52 19.99
CA LEU A 191 24.83 -13.63 19.28
C LEU A 191 25.84 -14.65 18.75
N ASP A 192 27.12 -14.33 18.91
CA ASP A 192 28.27 -15.08 18.45
C ASP A 192 28.64 -16.14 19.49
N PRO A 193 29.12 -17.33 19.07
CA PRO A 193 29.36 -18.43 20.00
C PRO A 193 30.58 -18.19 20.90
N ILE A 194 30.41 -18.45 22.20
CA ILE A 194 31.50 -18.45 23.16
C ILE A 194 32.34 -19.72 23.06
N GLN A 195 33.62 -19.63 23.45
CA GLN A 195 34.57 -20.74 23.40
C GLN A 195 34.48 -21.64 24.64
N PRO A 196 34.99 -22.89 24.60
CA PRO A 196 35.03 -23.77 25.77
C PRO A 196 35.75 -23.17 26.99
N SER A 197 36.78 -22.33 26.78
CA SER A 197 37.45 -21.54 27.82
C SER A 197 36.50 -20.63 28.58
N ASP A 198 35.60 -19.98 27.85
CA ASP A 198 34.69 -18.97 28.36
C ASP A 198 33.60 -19.64 29.19
N VAL A 199 33.09 -20.78 28.71
CA VAL A 199 32.17 -21.66 29.45
C VAL A 199 32.78 -22.11 30.78
N LEU A 200 34.05 -22.53 30.80
CA LEU A 200 34.73 -22.90 32.05
C LEU A 200 34.81 -21.70 33.03
N SER A 201 35.21 -20.52 32.55
CA SER A 201 35.26 -19.32 33.39
C SER A 201 33.90 -18.90 33.96
N LEU A 202 32.80 -19.23 33.28
CA LEU A 202 31.43 -18.99 33.75
C LEU A 202 30.99 -19.98 34.82
N LEU A 203 31.57 -21.18 34.87
CA LEU A 203 31.32 -22.18 35.92
C LEU A 203 32.09 -21.88 37.20
N ASP A 204 33.31 -21.36 37.08
CA ASP A 204 34.15 -20.96 38.23
C ASP A 204 33.67 -19.64 38.90
N ASN A 205 33.02 -18.76 38.13
CA ASN A 205 32.62 -17.43 38.60
C ASN A 205 31.23 -17.42 39.25
N ARG A 206 31.14 -16.94 40.50
CA ARG A 206 29.88 -16.82 41.25
C ARG A 206 29.12 -15.55 40.86
N GLY A 207 28.44 -15.61 39.71
CA GLY A 207 27.54 -14.56 39.24
C GLY A 207 26.29 -14.37 40.11
N SER A 208 25.78 -13.14 40.17
CA SER A 208 24.54 -12.77 40.87
C SER A 208 23.25 -13.09 40.10
N HIS A 209 23.36 -13.77 38.97
CA HIS A 209 22.31 -13.99 37.98
C HIS A 209 22.44 -15.36 37.34
N TYR A 210 21.36 -15.86 36.75
CA TYR A 210 21.36 -17.11 35.99
C TYR A 210 22.16 -16.95 34.69
N VAL A 211 22.94 -17.95 34.31
CA VAL A 211 23.61 -18.00 33.00
C VAL A 211 23.17 -19.25 32.26
N ALA A 212 22.46 -19.07 31.14
CA ALA A 212 21.98 -20.15 30.28
C ALA A 212 22.85 -20.25 29.03
N ILE A 213 23.45 -21.42 28.82
CA ILE A 213 24.34 -21.72 27.69
C ILE A 213 23.60 -22.69 26.78
N VAL A 214 23.32 -22.29 25.54
CA VAL A 214 22.67 -23.12 24.53
C VAL A 214 23.73 -23.75 23.63
N PHE A 215 23.87 -25.08 23.70
CA PHE A 215 24.73 -25.84 22.81
C PHE A 215 23.97 -26.20 21.54
N GLU A 216 24.48 -25.78 20.38
CA GLU A 216 23.82 -26.00 19.10
C GLU A 216 24.82 -26.07 17.93
N SER A 217 24.40 -26.65 16.80
CA SER A 217 25.22 -26.71 15.60
C SER A 217 25.40 -25.34 14.94
N ASN A 218 26.43 -25.19 14.11
CA ASN A 218 26.72 -23.91 13.44
C ASN A 218 25.57 -23.42 12.55
N SER A 219 24.82 -24.34 11.90
CA SER A 219 23.64 -24.03 11.08
C SER A 219 22.36 -23.75 11.88
N SER A 220 22.37 -23.99 13.20
CA SER A 220 21.24 -23.71 14.08
C SER A 220 21.19 -22.23 14.48
N TYR A 221 19.96 -21.71 14.60
CA TYR A 221 19.64 -20.36 15.06
C TYR A 221 18.99 -20.36 16.45
N LEU A 222 18.64 -21.52 16.99
CA LEU A 222 17.80 -21.68 18.18
C LEU A 222 18.38 -20.95 19.40
N GLY A 223 19.69 -20.99 19.65
CA GLY A 223 20.32 -20.24 20.73
C GLY A 223 20.26 -18.74 20.49
N ARG A 224 20.43 -18.27 19.25
CA ARG A 224 20.24 -16.84 18.88
C ARG A 224 18.79 -16.40 19.08
N GLU A 225 17.82 -17.24 18.71
CA GLU A 225 16.39 -16.99 18.98
C GLU A 225 16.10 -16.88 20.50
N VAL A 226 16.65 -17.79 21.32
CA VAL A 226 16.45 -17.80 22.78
C VAL A 226 17.18 -16.62 23.45
N ILE A 227 18.36 -16.22 22.96
CA ILE A 227 19.07 -15.01 23.42
C ILE A 227 18.21 -13.76 23.18
N LEU A 228 17.65 -13.60 21.97
CA LEU A 228 16.80 -12.46 21.64
C LEU A 228 15.46 -12.50 22.40
N ASP A 229 14.91 -13.69 22.66
CA ASP A 229 13.70 -13.85 23.47
C ASP A 229 13.84 -13.38 24.92
N LEU A 230 15.04 -13.45 25.49
CA LEU A 230 15.32 -13.11 26.89
C LEU A 230 15.82 -11.66 27.07
N ILE A 231 16.01 -10.89 25.99
CA ILE A 231 16.39 -9.46 26.02
C ILE A 231 15.63 -8.62 27.06
N PRO A 232 14.28 -8.69 27.16
CA PRO A 232 13.54 -7.83 28.08
C PRO A 232 13.44 -8.41 29.49
N TYR A 233 14.25 -9.40 29.88
CA TYR A 233 14.24 -10.02 31.21
C TYR A 233 15.49 -9.64 32.01
N GLU A 234 15.35 -9.63 33.33
CA GLU A 234 16.42 -9.39 34.30
C GLU A 234 16.75 -10.66 35.08
N SER A 235 17.82 -10.62 35.86
CA SER A 235 18.37 -11.76 36.62
C SER A 235 18.89 -12.93 35.77
N ILE A 236 18.92 -12.82 34.43
CA ILE A 236 19.40 -13.86 33.52
C ILE A 236 20.26 -13.30 32.38
N VAL A 237 21.28 -14.06 31.99
CA VAL A 237 22.05 -13.91 30.75
C VAL A 237 21.91 -15.21 29.95
N VAL A 238 21.73 -15.11 28.64
CA VAL A 238 21.74 -16.25 27.71
C VAL A 238 22.92 -16.09 26.74
N THR A 239 23.57 -17.19 26.41
CA THR A 239 24.65 -17.28 25.41
C THR A 239 24.56 -18.60 24.63
N ARG A 240 25.31 -18.74 23.53
CA ARG A 240 25.39 -19.99 22.75
C ARG A 240 26.83 -20.48 22.61
N ALA A 241 26.99 -21.79 22.46
CA ALA A 241 28.25 -22.46 22.17
C ALA A 241 28.05 -23.51 21.06
N LEU A 242 29.11 -23.86 20.34
CA LEU A 242 29.04 -24.82 19.22
C LEU A 242 29.35 -26.26 19.65
N ASP A 243 28.88 -27.20 18.85
CA ASP A 243 29.05 -28.66 19.01
C ASP A 243 30.40 -29.22 18.52
N GLY A 244 31.38 -28.34 18.24
CA GLY A 244 32.67 -28.72 17.64
C GLY A 244 33.59 -29.54 18.54
N ASP A 245 33.61 -29.28 19.85
CA ASP A 245 34.41 -30.05 20.82
C ASP A 245 33.54 -31.05 21.58
N LYS A 246 33.49 -32.29 21.08
CA LYS A 246 32.75 -33.39 21.70
C LYS A 246 33.30 -33.80 23.06
N ALA A 247 34.63 -33.75 23.25
CA ALA A 247 35.26 -34.12 24.51
C ALA A 247 34.99 -33.08 25.61
N PHE A 248 34.73 -31.83 25.23
CA PHE A 248 34.20 -30.80 26.12
C PHE A 248 32.72 -31.02 26.44
N LEU A 249 31.88 -31.30 25.43
CA LEU A 249 30.46 -31.61 25.63
C LEU A 249 30.25 -32.81 26.57
N GLU A 250 31.01 -33.89 26.40
CA GLU A 250 30.95 -35.09 27.25
C GLU A 250 31.29 -34.79 28.72
N LYS A 251 32.25 -33.90 29.01
CA LYS A 251 32.56 -33.44 30.37
C LYS A 251 31.40 -32.68 31.03
N LEU A 252 30.57 -32.02 30.24
CA LEU A 252 29.35 -31.35 30.70
C LEU A 252 28.11 -32.27 30.68
N GLY A 253 28.26 -33.55 30.33
CA GLY A 253 27.15 -34.50 30.18
C GLY A 253 26.25 -34.24 28.97
N VAL A 254 26.68 -33.39 28.02
CA VAL A 254 25.91 -33.03 26.82
C VAL A 254 26.01 -34.14 25.78
N SER A 255 25.04 -35.06 25.80
CA SER A 255 24.98 -36.20 24.86
C SER A 255 24.43 -35.86 23.48
N SER A 256 23.77 -34.70 23.32
CA SER A 256 23.16 -34.28 22.06
C SER A 256 22.90 -32.77 22.01
N VAL A 257 22.75 -32.23 20.80
CA VAL A 257 22.35 -30.84 20.53
C VAL A 257 21.11 -30.78 19.62
N PRO A 258 20.26 -29.75 19.70
CA PRO A 258 20.37 -28.60 20.60
C PRO A 258 19.99 -28.96 22.06
N SER A 259 20.73 -28.41 23.01
CA SER A 259 20.54 -28.60 24.45
C SER A 259 20.91 -27.32 25.20
N CYS A 260 20.49 -27.21 26.47
CA CYS A 260 20.75 -26.02 27.27
C CYS A 260 21.24 -26.40 28.66
N TYR A 261 22.28 -25.69 29.11
CA TYR A 261 22.97 -25.86 30.37
C TYR A 261 22.79 -24.57 31.18
N LEU A 262 22.35 -24.69 32.43
CA LEU A 262 22.01 -23.56 33.29
C LEU A 262 22.94 -23.52 34.50
N ILE A 263 23.51 -22.35 34.74
CA ILE A 263 24.27 -21.99 35.94
C ILE A 263 23.36 -21.11 36.79
N TYR A 264 23.21 -21.46 38.06
CA TYR A 264 22.35 -20.77 39.03
C TYR A 264 23.18 -19.76 39.86
N PRO A 265 22.56 -18.69 40.40
CA PRO A 265 23.27 -17.70 41.24
C PRO A 265 23.97 -18.25 42.50
N ASN A 266 23.64 -19.47 42.92
CA ASN A 266 24.30 -20.17 44.03
C ASN A 266 25.56 -20.96 43.62
N GLY A 267 25.93 -20.96 42.33
CA GLY A 267 27.06 -21.71 41.76
C GLY A 267 26.73 -23.17 41.37
N SER A 268 25.54 -23.67 41.70
CA SER A 268 25.07 -24.97 41.19
C SER A 268 24.74 -24.87 39.69
N HIS A 269 24.95 -25.96 38.94
CA HIS A 269 24.81 -25.94 37.48
C HIS A 269 24.47 -27.32 36.90
N GLY A 270 23.90 -27.35 35.69
CA GLY A 270 23.61 -28.59 34.98
C GLY A 270 22.69 -28.41 33.76
N LEU A 271 22.41 -29.51 33.06
CA LEU A 271 21.45 -29.53 31.95
C LEU A 271 20.02 -29.29 32.41
N ILE A 272 19.26 -28.46 31.67
CA ILE A 272 17.84 -28.26 31.92
C ILE A 272 16.99 -29.30 31.18
N ASN A 273 16.09 -29.96 31.91
CA ASN A 273 15.21 -30.97 31.36
C ASN A 273 13.98 -30.32 30.71
N VAL A 274 13.97 -30.26 29.37
CA VAL A 274 12.83 -29.78 28.57
C VAL A 274 12.21 -30.93 27.78
N VAL A 275 10.87 -30.96 27.69
CA VAL A 275 10.12 -32.03 27.01
C VAL A 275 10.46 -32.15 25.52
N LYS A 276 10.84 -31.03 24.88
CA LYS A 276 11.35 -30.98 23.50
C LYS A 276 12.44 -29.91 23.37
N PRO A 277 13.54 -30.15 22.65
CA PRO A 277 14.62 -29.18 22.46
C PRO A 277 14.26 -28.16 21.36
N LEU A 278 13.33 -27.25 21.67
CA LEU A 278 12.80 -26.24 20.76
C LEU A 278 12.82 -24.85 21.44
N ARG A 279 13.01 -23.78 20.67
CA ARG A 279 13.00 -22.37 21.15
C ARG A 279 11.93 -22.12 22.21
N ALA A 280 10.66 -22.43 21.91
CA ALA A 280 9.54 -22.18 22.82
C ALA A 280 9.69 -22.86 24.20
N PHE A 281 10.26 -24.07 24.27
CA PHE A 281 10.48 -24.77 25.54
C PHE A 281 11.65 -24.17 26.31
N PHE A 282 12.78 -23.88 25.65
CA PHE A 282 13.91 -23.22 26.30
C PHE A 282 13.56 -21.81 26.78
N SER A 283 12.99 -20.97 25.90
CA SER A 283 12.53 -19.62 26.25
C SER A 283 11.48 -19.64 27.36
N SER A 284 10.50 -20.55 27.33
CA SER A 284 9.49 -20.64 28.40
C SER A 284 10.06 -21.14 29.72
N TYR A 285 11.01 -22.09 29.71
CA TYR A 285 11.66 -22.57 30.92
C TYR A 285 12.48 -21.45 31.57
N LEU A 286 13.34 -20.78 30.80
CA LEU A 286 14.19 -19.69 31.28
C LEU A 286 13.36 -18.48 31.79
N LYS A 287 12.26 -18.14 31.11
CA LYS A 287 11.31 -17.10 31.54
C LYS A 287 10.47 -17.48 32.77
N SER A 288 10.54 -18.73 33.24
CA SER A 288 9.83 -19.23 34.43
C SER A 288 10.71 -19.43 35.67
N LEU A 289 12.01 -19.16 35.57
CA LEU A 289 12.94 -19.28 36.68
C LEU A 289 12.63 -18.26 37.79
N PRO A 290 12.88 -18.59 39.08
CA PRO A 290 12.75 -17.65 40.19
C PRO A 290 13.52 -16.35 39.92
N ASP A 291 12.91 -15.22 40.26
CA ASP A 291 13.46 -13.87 40.11
C ASP A 291 13.89 -13.42 38.69
N VAL A 292 13.70 -14.26 37.67
CA VAL A 292 13.74 -13.83 36.26
C VAL A 292 12.44 -13.10 35.94
N ARG A 293 12.52 -11.76 35.87
CA ARG A 293 11.35 -10.89 35.69
C ARG A 293 11.51 -10.07 34.41
N LYS A 294 10.39 -9.84 33.71
CA LYS A 294 10.38 -8.95 32.54
C LYS A 294 10.47 -7.50 33.00
N LYS A 295 11.39 -6.74 32.42
CA LYS A 295 11.48 -5.28 32.57
C LYS A 295 10.14 -4.66 32.18
N SER A 296 9.68 -3.71 32.99
CA SER A 296 8.59 -2.82 32.61
C SER A 296 9.10 -1.84 31.56
N LEU A 297 9.25 -2.31 30.31
CA LEU A 297 9.42 -1.43 29.16
C LEU A 297 8.28 -0.40 29.19
N PRO A 298 8.55 0.89 28.95
CA PRO A 298 7.48 1.84 28.70
C PRO A 298 6.69 1.32 27.50
N LEU A 299 5.40 1.07 27.69
CA LEU A 299 4.48 0.89 26.57
C LEU A 299 4.61 2.14 25.68
N PRO A 300 4.69 2.01 24.34
CA PRO A 300 4.42 3.16 23.51
C PRO A 300 3.04 3.71 23.91
N GLU A 301 2.96 5.02 24.16
CA GLU A 301 1.67 5.65 24.41
C GLU A 301 0.73 5.27 23.28
N LYS A 302 -0.46 4.74 23.61
CA LYS A 302 -1.50 4.54 22.61
C LYS A 302 -1.76 5.90 21.97
N PRO A 303 -1.62 6.07 20.64
CA PRO A 303 -1.83 7.36 20.01
C PRO A 303 -3.22 7.88 20.36
N HIS A 304 -3.29 8.95 21.16
CA HIS A 304 -4.55 9.52 21.63
C HIS A 304 -5.19 10.38 20.52
N LYS A 305 -5.66 9.67 19.49
CA LYS A 305 -6.69 10.06 18.54
C LYS A 305 -7.14 8.81 17.82
N GLU A 306 -8.38 8.42 18.08
CA GLU A 306 -9.17 7.77 17.04
C GLU A 306 -9.29 8.81 15.92
N GLU A 307 -8.50 8.67 14.84
CA GLU A 307 -8.95 9.18 13.54
C GLU A 307 -10.33 8.57 13.34
N ASN A 308 -11.38 9.40 13.27
CA ASN A 308 -12.70 8.95 12.84
C ASN A 308 -12.50 8.33 11.45
N SER A 309 -12.39 7.00 11.42
CA SER A 309 -12.31 6.28 10.15
C SER A 309 -13.62 6.53 9.43
N GLU A 310 -13.56 7.28 8.33
CA GLU A 310 -14.75 7.61 7.55
C GLU A 310 -15.47 6.30 7.22
N ILE A 311 -16.70 6.17 7.73
CA ILE A 311 -17.52 4.99 7.46
C ILE A 311 -17.87 5.09 5.98
N VAL A 312 -17.07 4.41 5.14
CA VAL A 312 -17.21 4.41 3.68
C VAL A 312 -18.58 3.86 3.34
N VAL A 313 -19.56 4.76 3.19
CA VAL A 313 -20.97 4.40 3.04
C VAL A 313 -21.11 3.51 1.83
N TRP A 314 -21.54 2.27 2.08
CA TRP A 314 -21.79 1.32 1.01
C TRP A 314 -22.89 1.84 0.10
N ARG A 315 -22.60 2.01 -1.19
CA ARG A 315 -23.59 2.41 -2.20
C ARG A 315 -23.89 1.20 -3.08
N GLU A 316 -25.18 0.95 -3.30
CA GLU A 316 -25.60 0.00 -4.32
C GLU A 316 -25.41 0.63 -5.71
N PHE A 317 -24.97 -0.17 -6.66
CA PHE A 317 -24.68 0.24 -8.03
C PHE A 317 -25.06 -0.88 -9.00
N ASP A 318 -25.32 -0.52 -10.25
CA ASP A 318 -25.67 -1.47 -11.30
C ASP A 318 -24.40 -2.20 -11.78
N LYS A 319 -24.35 -3.51 -11.56
CA LYS A 319 -23.22 -4.37 -11.97
C LYS A 319 -23.10 -4.54 -13.49
N SER A 320 -24.15 -4.21 -14.25
CA SER A 320 -24.12 -4.21 -15.73
C SER A 320 -23.47 -2.96 -16.33
N LYS A 321 -23.26 -1.89 -15.54
CA LYS A 321 -22.84 -0.58 -16.03
C LYS A 321 -21.35 -0.28 -15.86
N LEU A 322 -20.81 0.47 -16.81
CA LEU A 322 -19.48 1.04 -16.73
C LEU A 322 -19.60 2.49 -16.23
N TYR A 323 -18.87 2.85 -15.17
CA TYR A 323 -18.95 4.19 -14.58
C TYR A 323 -17.71 5.00 -14.96
N THR A 324 -17.91 6.17 -15.56
CA THR A 324 -16.79 7.07 -15.91
C THR A 324 -15.99 7.49 -14.68
N ALA A 325 -16.64 7.60 -13.52
CA ALA A 325 -16.00 7.85 -12.23
C ALA A 325 -14.96 6.79 -11.84
N ASP A 326 -15.18 5.49 -12.15
CA ASP A 326 -14.17 4.45 -11.93
C ASP A 326 -12.96 4.68 -12.85
N LEU A 327 -13.19 5.02 -14.12
CA LEU A 327 -12.15 5.18 -15.14
C LEU A 327 -11.30 6.44 -14.91
N GLU A 328 -11.93 7.59 -14.62
CA GLU A 328 -11.23 8.83 -14.31
C GLU A 328 -10.50 8.76 -12.96
N SER A 329 -11.04 8.05 -11.97
CA SER A 329 -10.32 7.75 -10.71
C SER A 329 -9.12 6.82 -10.92
N GLY A 330 -9.24 5.83 -11.81
CA GLY A 330 -8.12 4.98 -12.21
C GLY A 330 -7.01 5.77 -12.91
N LEU A 331 -7.38 6.69 -13.80
CA LEU A 331 -6.45 7.58 -14.49
C LEU A 331 -5.79 8.60 -13.54
N HIS A 332 -6.53 9.13 -12.57
CA HIS A 332 -6.00 9.94 -11.47
C HIS A 332 -4.94 9.14 -10.70
N TYR A 333 -5.27 7.95 -10.19
CA TYR A 333 -4.34 7.15 -9.38
C TYR A 333 -3.07 6.77 -10.17
N LEU A 334 -3.24 6.39 -11.43
CA LEU A 334 -2.12 6.10 -12.34
C LEU A 334 -1.17 7.30 -12.49
N LEU A 335 -1.72 8.48 -12.84
CA LEU A 335 -0.91 9.66 -13.14
C LEU A 335 -0.32 10.32 -11.89
N ARG A 336 -0.99 10.23 -10.73
CA ARG A 336 -0.58 10.90 -9.49
C ARG A 336 0.12 10.00 -8.46
N VAL A 337 0.03 8.66 -8.58
CA VAL A 337 0.54 7.72 -7.57
C VAL A 337 1.50 6.69 -8.17
N GLU A 338 1.09 5.92 -9.18
CA GLU A 338 1.96 4.89 -9.77
C GLU A 338 3.17 5.54 -10.49
N LEU A 339 2.94 6.56 -11.33
CA LEU A 339 4.04 7.33 -11.93
C LEU A 339 4.84 8.12 -10.88
N ALA A 340 4.21 8.52 -9.76
CA ALA A 340 4.87 9.28 -8.70
C ALA A 340 5.91 8.47 -7.92
N ALA A 341 5.87 7.14 -8.01
CA ALA A 341 6.91 6.30 -7.43
C ALA A 341 8.28 6.53 -8.11
N HIS A 342 8.32 7.00 -9.38
CA HIS A 342 9.54 7.12 -10.18
C HIS A 342 10.07 8.56 -10.21
N LYS A 343 11.20 8.81 -9.54
CA LYS A 343 11.86 10.13 -9.43
C LYS A 343 12.08 10.84 -10.78
N SER A 344 12.53 10.09 -11.79
CA SER A 344 12.66 10.57 -13.17
C SER A 344 12.53 9.41 -14.15
N LEU A 345 11.71 9.60 -15.18
CA LEU A 345 11.46 8.62 -16.23
C LEU A 345 12.52 8.75 -17.32
N ALA A 346 13.22 7.67 -17.66
CA ALA A 346 14.20 7.64 -18.73
C ALA A 346 14.10 6.39 -19.62
N GLY A 347 14.60 6.47 -20.85
CA GLY A 347 14.74 5.32 -21.74
C GLY A 347 13.46 4.49 -21.89
N ALA A 348 13.48 3.24 -21.41
CA ALA A 348 12.33 2.32 -21.49
C ALA A 348 11.11 2.78 -20.67
N GLU A 349 11.29 3.45 -19.53
CA GLU A 349 10.19 3.99 -18.73
C GLU A 349 9.51 5.15 -19.48
N LEU A 350 10.32 6.07 -19.99
CA LEU A 350 9.85 7.23 -20.74
C LEU A 350 9.16 6.78 -22.04
N LYS A 351 9.73 5.81 -22.78
CA LYS A 351 9.04 5.22 -23.93
C LYS A 351 7.69 4.61 -23.52
N THR A 352 7.66 3.81 -22.45
CA THR A 352 6.42 3.19 -21.97
C THR A 352 5.35 4.24 -21.63
N LEU A 353 5.74 5.37 -21.02
CA LEU A 353 4.80 6.48 -20.80
C LEU A 353 4.33 7.13 -22.12
N LYS A 354 5.23 7.38 -23.10
CA LYS A 354 4.87 7.95 -24.40
C LYS A 354 3.88 7.05 -25.17
N ASP A 355 4.14 5.74 -25.18
CA ASP A 355 3.27 4.72 -25.77
C ASP A 355 1.90 4.71 -25.06
N PHE A 356 1.90 4.65 -23.73
CA PHE A 356 0.70 4.55 -22.90
C PHE A 356 -0.20 5.79 -22.98
N VAL A 357 0.37 6.99 -22.89
CA VAL A 357 -0.38 8.24 -23.06
C VAL A 357 -0.92 8.39 -24.48
N THR A 358 -0.20 7.90 -25.51
CA THR A 358 -0.70 7.89 -26.89
C THR A 358 -1.94 7.02 -27.04
N VAL A 359 -1.93 5.80 -26.49
CA VAL A 359 -3.10 4.91 -26.49
C VAL A 359 -4.26 5.52 -25.70
N LEU A 360 -4.01 6.14 -24.54
CA LEU A 360 -5.05 6.84 -23.77
C LEU A 360 -5.65 8.03 -24.52
N ALA A 361 -4.83 8.92 -25.08
CA ALA A 361 -5.30 10.13 -25.76
C ALA A 361 -6.19 9.84 -26.98
N LYS A 362 -6.01 8.68 -27.63
CA LYS A 362 -6.84 8.24 -28.75
C LYS A 362 -8.09 7.45 -28.35
N LEU A 363 -7.99 6.59 -27.34
CA LEU A 363 -9.02 5.58 -27.04
C LEU A 363 -9.76 5.78 -25.72
N PHE A 364 -9.30 6.61 -24.78
CA PHE A 364 -9.95 6.76 -23.47
C PHE A 364 -11.31 7.47 -23.61
N PRO A 365 -12.45 6.83 -23.29
CA PRO A 365 -13.76 7.37 -23.63
C PRO A 365 -14.32 8.39 -22.63
N GLY A 366 -13.52 8.88 -21.66
CA GLY A 366 -13.97 9.81 -20.62
C GLY A 366 -14.42 11.21 -21.10
N ARG A 367 -14.71 12.11 -20.15
CA ARG A 367 -15.33 13.41 -20.43
C ARG A 367 -14.40 14.33 -21.27
N PRO A 368 -14.94 15.30 -22.03
CA PRO A 368 -14.14 16.18 -22.88
C PRO A 368 -12.95 16.89 -22.19
N PRO A 369 -13.05 17.36 -20.91
CA PRO A 369 -11.90 17.89 -20.18
C PRO A 369 -10.74 16.91 -20.04
N VAL A 370 -11.03 15.63 -19.76
CA VAL A 370 -10.02 14.60 -19.53
C VAL A 370 -9.40 14.14 -20.85
N LYS A 371 -10.19 14.07 -21.93
CA LYS A 371 -9.67 13.87 -23.29
C LYS A 371 -8.70 14.99 -23.69
N LYS A 372 -9.07 16.26 -23.50
CA LYS A 372 -8.17 17.41 -23.79
C LYS A 372 -6.90 17.42 -22.93
N LEU A 373 -6.98 16.96 -21.67
CA LEU A 373 -5.80 16.78 -20.82
C LEU A 373 -4.85 15.71 -21.37
N LEU A 374 -5.38 14.56 -21.81
CA LEU A 374 -4.60 13.48 -22.39
C LEU A 374 -3.96 13.88 -23.72
N GLU A 375 -4.69 14.58 -24.60
CA GLU A 375 -4.16 15.18 -25.82
C GLU A 375 -2.99 16.15 -25.52
N MET A 376 -3.15 17.07 -24.56
CA MET A 376 -2.08 18.00 -24.17
C MET A 376 -0.86 17.28 -23.58
N LEU A 377 -1.07 16.22 -22.81
CA LEU A 377 0.02 15.39 -22.27
C LEU A 377 0.72 14.62 -23.39
N GLN A 378 0.00 14.14 -24.40
CA GLN A 378 0.57 13.49 -25.59
C GLN A 378 1.39 14.48 -26.43
N GLU A 379 0.83 15.64 -26.78
CA GLU A 379 1.50 16.71 -27.54
C GLU A 379 2.80 17.16 -26.84
N TRP A 380 2.76 17.32 -25.51
CA TRP A 380 3.94 17.66 -24.71
C TRP A 380 4.98 16.53 -24.70
N LEU A 381 4.59 15.29 -24.40
CA LEU A 381 5.50 14.14 -24.40
C LEU A 381 6.13 13.86 -25.78
N ALA A 382 5.41 14.12 -26.86
CA ALA A 382 5.92 13.98 -28.23
C ALA A 382 6.91 15.10 -28.61
N SER A 383 6.67 16.35 -28.15
CA SER A 383 7.51 17.51 -28.49
C SER A 383 8.77 17.68 -27.64
N LEU A 384 8.91 16.94 -26.54
CA LEU A 384 10.10 16.97 -25.68
C LEU A 384 11.34 16.29 -26.31
N PRO A 385 12.44 17.03 -26.56
CA PRO A 385 13.69 16.50 -27.09
C PRO A 385 14.60 15.95 -25.98
N LEU A 386 14.02 15.29 -24.96
CA LEU A 386 14.72 14.86 -23.74
C LEU A 386 14.59 13.34 -23.53
N ASP A 387 15.72 12.67 -23.33
CA ASP A 387 15.79 11.22 -23.03
C ASP A 387 15.45 10.87 -21.56
N ARG A 388 15.34 11.90 -20.71
CA ARG A 388 14.94 11.81 -19.30
C ARG A 388 14.05 13.00 -18.94
N ILE A 389 12.97 12.75 -18.21
CA ILE A 389 12.14 13.79 -17.58
C ILE A 389 11.98 13.51 -16.07
N PRO A 390 12.05 14.53 -15.20
CA PRO A 390 11.67 14.36 -13.80
C PRO A 390 10.15 14.23 -13.69
N TYR A 391 9.64 13.39 -12.79
CA TYR A 391 8.19 13.15 -12.70
C TYR A 391 7.40 14.42 -12.33
N ASN A 392 7.98 15.33 -11.56
CA ASN A 392 7.32 16.60 -11.22
C ASN A 392 6.94 17.46 -12.44
N ALA A 393 7.61 17.31 -13.59
CA ALA A 393 7.24 17.98 -14.83
C ALA A 393 5.97 17.38 -15.47
N VAL A 394 5.76 16.06 -15.32
CA VAL A 394 4.50 15.39 -15.66
C VAL A 394 3.39 15.87 -14.73
N LEU A 395 3.66 15.90 -13.42
CA LEU A 395 2.69 16.29 -12.40
C LEU A 395 2.25 17.77 -12.51
N ASP A 396 3.17 18.70 -12.80
CA ASP A 396 2.84 20.11 -12.99
C ASP A 396 1.91 20.35 -14.21
N LEU A 397 1.98 19.48 -15.23
CA LEU A 397 1.06 19.48 -16.38
C LEU A 397 -0.27 18.80 -16.03
N VAL A 398 -0.26 17.64 -15.38
CA VAL A 398 -1.47 16.90 -14.94
C VAL A 398 -2.29 17.71 -13.92
N ASN A 399 -1.63 18.46 -13.04
CA ASN A 399 -2.27 19.38 -12.09
C ASN A 399 -2.55 20.77 -12.69
N ASN A 400 -2.33 20.96 -13.99
CA ASN A 400 -2.71 22.14 -14.78
C ASN A 400 -2.34 23.48 -14.10
N LYS A 401 -1.07 23.58 -13.69
CA LYS A 401 -0.48 24.78 -13.03
C LYS A 401 -0.55 26.06 -13.88
N MET A 402 -0.94 25.92 -15.15
CA MET A 402 -1.00 26.96 -16.19
C MET A 402 -2.39 27.63 -16.33
N ARG A 403 -3.28 27.48 -15.34
CA ARG A 403 -4.50 28.32 -15.15
C ARG A 403 -5.54 28.30 -16.29
N ILE A 404 -5.67 27.19 -17.03
CA ILE A 404 -6.85 27.01 -17.92
C ILE A 404 -7.99 26.38 -17.11
N SER A 405 -8.92 27.21 -16.65
CA SER A 405 -10.11 26.79 -15.90
C SER A 405 -10.95 25.77 -16.67
N GLY A 406 -11.13 24.58 -16.09
CA GLY A 406 -12.05 23.55 -16.60
C GLY A 406 -11.38 22.31 -17.20
N ILE A 407 -10.05 22.27 -17.35
CA ILE A 407 -9.31 21.06 -17.75
C ILE A 407 -8.76 20.38 -16.50
N PHE A 408 -9.54 19.46 -15.91
CA PHE A 408 -9.21 18.78 -14.66
C PHE A 408 -9.64 17.30 -14.69
N LEU A 409 -8.78 16.43 -14.15
CA LEU A 409 -9.22 15.17 -13.52
C LEU A 409 -9.89 15.50 -12.16
N THR A 410 -10.67 14.58 -11.60
CA THR A 410 -11.25 14.77 -10.25
C THR A 410 -10.14 15.03 -9.24
N ASN A 411 -10.37 15.91 -8.27
CA ASN A 411 -9.36 16.19 -7.25
C ASN A 411 -9.26 15.09 -6.18
N HIS A 412 -10.27 14.21 -6.08
CA HIS A 412 -10.29 13.04 -5.22
C HIS A 412 -10.60 11.76 -6.02
N ILE A 413 -10.20 10.61 -5.47
CA ILE A 413 -10.51 9.27 -6.00
C ILE A 413 -11.91 8.86 -5.58
N LYS A 414 -12.70 8.30 -6.50
CA LYS A 414 -14.14 8.03 -6.29
C LYS A 414 -14.58 6.75 -7.00
N TRP A 415 -14.44 5.62 -6.32
CA TRP A 415 -14.92 4.33 -6.80
C TRP A 415 -16.46 4.25 -6.71
N VAL A 416 -17.10 3.77 -7.77
CA VAL A 416 -18.53 3.44 -7.81
C VAL A 416 -18.67 1.96 -8.14
N GLY A 417 -18.59 1.59 -9.42
CA GLY A 417 -18.62 0.20 -9.84
C GLY A 417 -17.41 -0.61 -9.37
N CYS A 418 -16.33 0.05 -8.93
CA CYS A 418 -15.15 -0.56 -8.30
C CYS A 418 -15.08 -0.40 -6.77
N GLN A 419 -16.12 0.12 -6.11
CA GLN A 419 -16.16 0.22 -4.63
C GLN A 419 -16.07 -1.17 -3.99
N GLY A 420 -15.08 -1.39 -3.12
CA GLY A 420 -14.95 -2.60 -2.30
C GLY A 420 -15.90 -2.60 -1.10
N SER A 421 -16.23 -3.78 -0.55
CA SER A 421 -16.94 -3.87 0.73
C SER A 421 -16.12 -3.36 1.92
N ARG A 422 -14.83 -3.08 1.68
CA ARG A 422 -13.87 -2.43 2.57
C ARG A 422 -12.90 -1.60 1.74
N SER A 423 -12.23 -0.64 2.37
CA SER A 423 -11.25 0.30 1.82
C SER A 423 -10.15 -0.35 0.96
N GLU A 424 -9.63 -1.48 1.43
CA GLU A 424 -8.49 -2.21 0.88
C GLU A 424 -8.85 -3.16 -0.27
N LEU A 425 -10.13 -3.24 -0.65
CA LEU A 425 -10.65 -4.20 -1.62
C LEU A 425 -11.09 -3.53 -2.93
N ARG A 426 -10.92 -4.27 -4.03
CA ARG A 426 -11.30 -3.91 -5.42
C ARG A 426 -10.58 -2.68 -5.97
N GLY A 427 -11.00 -1.48 -5.55
CA GLY A 427 -10.37 -0.17 -5.80
C GLY A 427 -9.65 0.01 -7.15
N TYR A 428 -8.40 0.48 -7.08
CA TYR A 428 -7.58 0.78 -8.25
C TYR A 428 -7.38 -0.42 -9.19
N PRO A 429 -7.01 -1.64 -8.74
CA PRO A 429 -6.92 -2.82 -9.60
C PRO A 429 -8.20 -3.11 -10.40
N CYS A 430 -9.38 -2.91 -9.81
CA CYS A 430 -10.65 -3.05 -10.53
C CYS A 430 -10.77 -2.01 -11.65
N SER A 431 -10.42 -0.74 -11.37
CA SER A 431 -10.45 0.33 -12.38
C SER A 431 -9.45 0.10 -13.51
N LEU A 432 -8.27 -0.44 -13.21
CA LEU A 432 -7.22 -0.71 -14.19
C LEU A 432 -7.61 -1.84 -15.15
N TRP A 433 -8.26 -2.91 -14.64
CA TRP A 433 -8.87 -3.93 -15.51
C TRP A 433 -9.97 -3.33 -16.39
N LYS A 434 -10.91 -2.57 -15.82
CA LYS A 434 -11.97 -1.90 -16.60
C LYS A 434 -11.38 -1.01 -17.70
N LEU A 435 -10.35 -0.23 -17.38
CA LEU A 435 -9.64 0.63 -18.33
C LEU A 435 -9.10 -0.17 -19.52
N PHE A 436 -8.31 -1.22 -19.29
CA PHE A 436 -7.72 -1.97 -20.41
C PHE A 436 -8.74 -2.75 -21.25
N HIS A 437 -9.80 -3.33 -20.65
CA HIS A 437 -10.90 -3.92 -21.42
C HIS A 437 -11.60 -2.87 -22.30
N THR A 438 -11.84 -1.68 -21.75
CA THR A 438 -12.41 -0.53 -22.48
C THR A 438 -11.50 -0.13 -23.65
N LEU A 439 -10.19 0.00 -23.43
CA LEU A 439 -9.23 0.35 -24.49
C LEU A 439 -9.16 -0.72 -25.60
N THR A 440 -9.27 -2.03 -25.28
CA THR A 440 -9.33 -3.08 -26.31
C THR A 440 -10.62 -3.05 -27.13
N VAL A 441 -11.76 -2.69 -26.51
CA VAL A 441 -13.03 -2.52 -27.23
C VAL A 441 -13.00 -1.28 -28.11
N GLU A 442 -12.52 -0.15 -27.58
CA GLU A 442 -12.38 1.11 -28.32
C GLU A 442 -11.46 0.98 -29.55
N ALA A 443 -10.35 0.24 -29.44
CA ALA A 443 -9.46 -0.06 -30.58
C ALA A 443 -10.13 -0.91 -31.67
N SER A 444 -11.06 -1.79 -31.30
CA SER A 444 -11.82 -2.62 -32.23
C SER A 444 -12.96 -1.86 -32.91
N THR A 445 -13.70 -1.04 -32.15
CA THR A 445 -14.87 -0.31 -32.66
C THR A 445 -14.51 0.97 -33.41
N HIS A 446 -13.31 1.53 -33.19
CA HIS A 446 -12.82 2.75 -33.83
C HIS A 446 -11.41 2.53 -34.43
N PRO A 447 -11.26 1.70 -35.49
CA PRO A 447 -9.95 1.35 -36.04
C PRO A 447 -9.13 2.57 -36.48
N ASP A 448 -9.78 3.61 -37.02
CA ASP A 448 -9.11 4.85 -37.45
C ASP A 448 -8.51 5.68 -36.28
N ALA A 449 -8.86 5.39 -35.03
CA ALA A 449 -8.45 6.22 -33.87
C ALA A 449 -6.93 6.21 -33.64
N LEU A 450 -6.24 5.13 -34.02
CA LEU A 450 -4.78 5.00 -33.88
C LEU A 450 -4.00 5.50 -35.13
N VAL A 451 -4.68 6.02 -36.15
CA VAL A 451 -4.01 6.55 -37.35
C VAL A 451 -3.15 7.78 -37.01
N GLY A 452 -1.90 7.77 -37.45
CA GLY A 452 -0.90 8.82 -37.20
C GLY A 452 -0.21 8.70 -35.84
N THR A 453 -0.04 7.49 -35.29
CA THR A 453 0.55 7.26 -33.96
C THR A 453 1.72 6.27 -33.91
N GLY A 454 1.98 5.49 -34.96
CA GLY A 454 2.92 4.36 -34.91
C GLY A 454 2.32 3.05 -34.36
N PHE A 455 1.00 3.02 -34.12
CA PHE A 455 0.21 1.84 -33.75
C PHE A 455 -0.86 1.50 -34.80
N GLU A 456 -0.70 2.00 -36.03
CA GLU A 456 -1.51 1.62 -37.18
C GLU A 456 -1.35 0.13 -37.48
N ASP A 457 -2.45 -0.54 -37.80
CA ASP A 457 -2.50 -1.96 -38.16
C ASP A 457 -1.89 -2.96 -37.13
N ASP A 458 -1.52 -2.52 -35.91
CA ASP A 458 -1.05 -3.38 -34.82
C ASP A 458 -2.22 -3.89 -33.96
N PRO A 459 -2.68 -5.14 -34.13
CA PRO A 459 -3.78 -5.71 -33.34
C PRO A 459 -3.41 -5.93 -31.87
N GLN A 460 -2.12 -5.79 -31.51
CA GLN A 460 -1.62 -5.96 -30.14
C GLN A 460 -1.28 -4.63 -29.46
N ALA A 461 -1.47 -3.48 -30.12
CA ALA A 461 -1.04 -2.17 -29.63
C ALA A 461 -1.45 -1.90 -28.18
N VAL A 462 -2.73 -2.13 -27.85
CA VAL A 462 -3.27 -1.97 -26.48
C VAL A 462 -2.68 -3.01 -25.52
N LEU A 463 -2.55 -4.27 -25.94
CA LEU A 463 -2.08 -5.37 -25.07
C LEU A 463 -0.59 -5.27 -24.75
N GLN A 464 0.26 -4.99 -25.75
CA GLN A 464 1.70 -4.82 -25.53
C GLN A 464 1.97 -3.51 -24.76
N THR A 465 1.14 -2.48 -24.93
CA THR A 465 1.18 -1.26 -24.12
C THR A 465 0.74 -1.51 -22.67
N MET A 466 -0.32 -2.29 -22.45
CA MET A 466 -0.73 -2.78 -21.13
C MET A 466 0.39 -3.57 -20.45
N ARG A 467 1.02 -4.50 -21.17
CA ARG A 467 2.15 -5.30 -20.72
C ARG A 467 3.34 -4.44 -20.28
N ARG A 468 3.77 -3.49 -21.13
CA ARG A 468 4.85 -2.55 -20.79
C ARG A 468 4.51 -1.69 -19.57
N TYR A 469 3.27 -1.16 -19.50
CA TYR A 469 2.80 -0.38 -18.35
C TYR A 469 2.83 -1.21 -17.06
N ILE A 470 2.25 -2.42 -17.07
CA ILE A 470 2.16 -3.29 -15.89
C ILE A 470 3.55 -3.74 -15.41
N HIS A 471 4.46 -4.08 -16.32
CA HIS A 471 5.84 -4.45 -15.97
C HIS A 471 6.62 -3.27 -15.35
N THR A 472 6.35 -2.03 -15.78
CA THR A 472 7.17 -0.86 -15.45
C THR A 472 6.64 -0.06 -14.26
N PHE A 473 5.32 0.12 -14.16
CA PHE A 473 4.68 1.11 -13.28
C PHE A 473 3.63 0.55 -12.32
N PHE A 474 3.12 -0.67 -12.52
CA PHE A 474 2.07 -1.18 -11.64
C PHE A 474 2.67 -1.67 -10.31
N GLY A 475 2.34 -1.00 -9.21
CA GLY A 475 3.03 -1.16 -7.94
C GLY A 475 2.98 -2.58 -7.37
N CYS A 476 1.96 -3.38 -7.68
CA CYS A 476 1.93 -4.78 -7.27
C CYS A 476 2.85 -5.64 -8.17
N LYS A 477 4.14 -5.72 -7.82
CA LYS A 477 5.14 -6.44 -8.62
C LYS A 477 4.80 -7.91 -8.87
N GLU A 478 4.46 -8.68 -7.83
CA GLU A 478 4.06 -10.09 -7.98
C GLU A 478 2.75 -10.22 -8.80
N CYS A 479 1.91 -9.17 -8.91
CA CYS A 479 0.80 -9.15 -9.87
C CYS A 479 1.28 -8.97 -11.31
N GLY A 480 2.26 -8.10 -11.54
CA GLY A 480 2.83 -7.81 -12.85
C GLY A 480 3.67 -8.96 -13.41
N GLU A 481 4.45 -9.66 -12.57
CA GLU A 481 5.21 -10.85 -12.96
C GLU A 481 4.27 -11.95 -13.47
N HIS A 482 3.18 -12.24 -12.76
CA HIS A 482 2.13 -13.16 -13.22
C HIS A 482 1.42 -12.71 -14.53
N PHE A 483 1.31 -11.41 -14.79
CA PHE A 483 0.74 -10.92 -16.06
C PHE A 483 1.72 -11.08 -17.22
N GLU A 484 3.01 -10.83 -16.98
CA GLU A 484 4.09 -11.01 -17.94
C GLU A 484 4.29 -12.50 -18.31
N GLU A 485 4.05 -13.43 -17.38
CA GLU A 485 3.99 -14.87 -17.67
C GLU A 485 2.85 -15.21 -18.65
N MET A 486 1.62 -14.79 -18.37
CA MET A 486 0.48 -14.99 -19.27
C MET A 486 0.67 -14.31 -20.64
N ALA A 487 1.36 -13.16 -20.67
CA ALA A 487 1.72 -12.45 -21.88
C ALA A 487 2.71 -13.28 -22.73
N LYS A 488 3.83 -13.71 -22.16
CA LYS A 488 4.83 -14.59 -22.81
C LYS A 488 4.24 -15.89 -23.33
N GLU A 489 3.26 -16.46 -22.62
CA GLU A 489 2.59 -17.70 -23.00
C GLU A 489 1.84 -17.60 -24.34
N SER A 490 1.25 -16.43 -24.65
CA SER A 490 0.21 -16.40 -25.69
C SER A 490 -0.13 -15.04 -26.33
N MET A 491 0.34 -13.89 -25.81
CA MET A 491 -0.04 -12.57 -26.36
C MET A 491 0.36 -12.42 -27.83
N ASP A 492 1.56 -12.90 -28.18
CA ASP A 492 2.12 -12.81 -29.53
C ASP A 492 1.29 -13.60 -30.58
N SER A 493 0.35 -14.46 -30.15
CA SER A 493 -0.59 -15.18 -31.03
C SER A 493 -1.76 -14.33 -31.53
N VAL A 494 -2.05 -13.18 -30.91
CA VAL A 494 -3.16 -12.29 -31.29
C VAL A 494 -2.89 -11.65 -32.66
N LYS A 495 -3.86 -11.71 -33.57
CA LYS A 495 -3.79 -11.18 -34.95
C LYS A 495 -4.92 -10.21 -35.34
N THR A 496 -5.92 -10.00 -34.50
CA THR A 496 -6.98 -9.00 -34.72
C THR A 496 -7.35 -8.27 -33.42
N PRO A 497 -7.91 -7.05 -33.48
CA PRO A 497 -8.42 -6.36 -32.29
C PRO A 497 -9.48 -7.17 -31.51
N ASP A 498 -10.28 -7.97 -32.22
CA ASP A 498 -11.30 -8.84 -31.61
C ASP A 498 -10.67 -10.02 -30.86
N GLN A 499 -9.57 -10.57 -31.37
CA GLN A 499 -8.76 -11.52 -30.63
C GLN A 499 -8.07 -10.86 -29.43
N ALA A 500 -7.76 -9.56 -29.48
CA ALA A 500 -7.18 -8.85 -28.34
C ALA A 500 -8.18 -8.71 -27.17
N ILE A 501 -9.43 -8.36 -27.48
CA ILE A 501 -10.55 -8.36 -26.52
C ILE A 501 -10.70 -9.75 -25.87
N LEU A 502 -10.83 -10.80 -26.69
CA LEU A 502 -11.02 -12.17 -26.21
C LEU A 502 -9.81 -12.70 -25.43
N TRP A 503 -8.58 -12.36 -25.82
CA TRP A 503 -7.36 -12.73 -25.10
C TRP A 503 -7.35 -12.10 -23.70
N LEU A 504 -7.63 -10.80 -23.60
CA LEU A 504 -7.62 -10.10 -22.31
C LEU A 504 -8.73 -10.61 -21.38
N TRP A 505 -9.91 -10.90 -21.94
CA TRP A 505 -11.02 -11.55 -21.24
C TRP A 505 -10.63 -12.94 -20.70
N LYS A 506 -10.04 -13.82 -21.54
CA LYS A 506 -9.56 -15.15 -21.12
C LYS A 506 -8.53 -15.06 -19.99
N LYS A 507 -7.52 -14.21 -20.11
CA LYS A 507 -6.50 -14.04 -19.06
C LYS A 507 -7.05 -13.40 -17.78
N HIS A 508 -8.01 -12.49 -17.87
CA HIS A 508 -8.72 -11.97 -16.69
C HIS A 508 -9.52 -13.08 -15.98
N ASN A 509 -10.17 -13.98 -16.73
CA ASN A 509 -10.88 -15.14 -16.16
C ASN A 509 -9.95 -16.21 -15.56
N MET A 510 -8.74 -16.40 -16.11
CA MET A 510 -7.70 -17.21 -15.47
C MET A 510 -7.27 -16.59 -14.12
N VAL A 511 -7.10 -15.26 -14.05
CA VAL A 511 -6.81 -14.54 -12.80
C VAL A 511 -7.97 -14.64 -11.80
N ASN A 512 -9.23 -14.58 -12.25
CA ASN A 512 -10.39 -14.81 -11.39
C ASN A 512 -10.35 -16.24 -10.80
N GLY A 513 -10.16 -17.26 -11.64
CA GLY A 513 -10.05 -18.66 -11.18
C GLY A 513 -8.93 -18.89 -10.16
N ARG A 514 -7.78 -18.22 -10.31
CA ARG A 514 -6.66 -18.28 -9.35
C ARG A 514 -6.92 -17.52 -8.05
N LEU A 515 -7.72 -16.45 -8.08
CA LEU A 515 -7.98 -15.59 -6.92
C LEU A 515 -9.26 -15.94 -6.15
N ALA A 516 -10.04 -16.92 -6.60
CA ALA A 516 -11.19 -17.43 -5.87
C ALA A 516 -10.76 -18.00 -4.51
N GLY A 517 -11.38 -17.54 -3.42
CA GLY A 517 -11.00 -17.90 -2.05
C GLY A 517 -9.66 -17.29 -1.56
N HIS A 518 -9.00 -16.44 -2.34
CA HIS A 518 -7.77 -15.76 -1.90
C HIS A 518 -8.09 -14.67 -0.86
N LEU A 519 -7.12 -14.33 0.01
CA LEU A 519 -7.33 -13.32 1.07
C LEU A 519 -7.62 -11.90 0.53
N SER A 520 -7.35 -11.64 -0.75
CA SER A 520 -7.69 -10.40 -1.45
C SER A 520 -8.99 -10.48 -2.27
N GLU A 521 -9.77 -11.56 -2.11
CA GLU A 521 -11.14 -11.64 -2.60
C GLU A 521 -12.06 -10.78 -1.73
N ASP A 522 -13.00 -10.09 -2.36
CA ASP A 522 -14.01 -9.32 -1.65
C ASP A 522 -15.22 -10.22 -1.37
N PRO A 523 -15.64 -10.43 -0.11
CA PRO A 523 -16.78 -11.30 0.21
C PRO A 523 -18.12 -10.89 -0.43
N ARG A 524 -18.26 -9.65 -0.93
CA ARG A 524 -19.43 -9.20 -1.71
C ARG A 524 -19.24 -9.31 -3.24
N PHE A 525 -18.01 -9.57 -3.69
CA PHE A 525 -17.63 -9.71 -5.10
C PHE A 525 -16.66 -10.90 -5.30
N PRO A 526 -17.15 -12.15 -5.08
CA PRO A 526 -16.36 -13.35 -5.31
C PRO A 526 -15.88 -13.47 -6.76
N LYS A 527 -14.75 -14.15 -6.96
CA LYS A 527 -14.09 -14.33 -8.24
C LYS A 527 -14.74 -15.44 -9.04
N LEU A 528 -15.86 -15.10 -9.66
CA LEU A 528 -16.54 -15.95 -10.61
C LEU A 528 -15.86 -15.88 -11.99
N GLN A 529 -16.09 -16.93 -12.79
CA GLN A 529 -15.92 -16.83 -14.23
C GLN A 529 -16.96 -15.83 -14.77
N TRP A 530 -16.53 -14.87 -15.58
CA TRP A 530 -17.33 -13.69 -15.96
C TRP A 530 -17.42 -13.52 -17.49
N PRO A 531 -18.56 -13.11 -18.09
CA PRO A 531 -19.85 -12.87 -17.45
C PRO A 531 -20.42 -14.11 -16.75
N THR A 532 -21.36 -13.90 -15.82
CA THR A 532 -22.19 -14.99 -15.29
C THR A 532 -23.39 -15.22 -16.21
N PRO A 533 -24.07 -16.39 -16.11
CA PRO A 533 -25.28 -16.65 -16.88
C PRO A 533 -26.37 -15.60 -16.70
N ASP A 534 -26.45 -14.96 -15.52
CA ASP A 534 -27.41 -13.87 -15.24
C ASP A 534 -27.10 -12.56 -15.99
N LEU A 535 -25.84 -12.36 -16.41
CA LEU A 535 -25.38 -11.19 -17.16
C LEU A 535 -25.37 -11.42 -18.68
N CYS A 536 -25.09 -12.65 -19.11
CA CYS A 536 -25.10 -13.02 -20.53
C CYS A 536 -25.47 -14.50 -20.71
N PRO A 537 -26.77 -14.88 -20.74
CA PRO A 537 -27.17 -16.27 -20.94
C PRO A 537 -26.60 -16.88 -22.22
N ALA A 538 -26.59 -16.11 -23.32
CA ALA A 538 -26.08 -16.53 -24.64
C ALA A 538 -24.55 -16.70 -24.70
N CYS A 539 -23.79 -16.21 -23.72
CA CYS A 539 -22.35 -16.42 -23.65
C CYS A 539 -21.97 -17.85 -23.22
N HIS A 540 -22.93 -18.62 -22.68
CA HIS A 540 -22.70 -19.95 -22.11
C HIS A 540 -23.43 -21.04 -22.91
N GLU A 541 -22.75 -22.16 -23.09
CA GLU A 541 -23.26 -23.37 -23.73
C GLU A 541 -22.85 -24.62 -22.94
N GLU A 542 -23.43 -25.78 -23.25
CA GLU A 542 -23.12 -27.05 -22.58
C GLU A 542 -22.70 -28.11 -23.60
N ILE A 543 -21.39 -28.34 -23.73
CA ILE A 543 -20.83 -29.34 -24.62
C ILE A 543 -20.60 -30.63 -23.83
N LYS A 544 -21.38 -31.68 -24.15
CA LYS A 544 -21.26 -33.03 -23.57
C LYS A 544 -21.40 -33.09 -22.03
N GLY A 545 -22.20 -32.20 -21.43
CA GLY A 545 -22.35 -32.13 -19.98
C GLY A 545 -21.31 -31.26 -19.27
N LEU A 546 -20.53 -30.47 -20.02
CA LEU A 546 -19.54 -29.54 -19.49
C LEU A 546 -19.85 -28.12 -19.98
N ALA A 547 -19.82 -27.15 -19.06
CA ALA A 547 -19.99 -25.74 -19.39
C ALA A 547 -18.86 -25.26 -20.32
N SER A 548 -19.26 -24.58 -21.39
CA SER A 548 -18.39 -24.03 -22.43
C SER A 548 -18.81 -22.58 -22.73
N TRP A 549 -18.02 -21.89 -23.53
CA TRP A 549 -18.20 -20.47 -23.88
C TRP A 549 -18.46 -20.31 -25.38
N ASP A 550 -19.56 -19.63 -25.72
CA ASP A 550 -19.71 -19.08 -27.07
C ASP A 550 -18.88 -17.80 -27.17
N GLU A 551 -17.67 -17.92 -27.74
CA GLU A 551 -16.75 -16.78 -27.89
C GLU A 551 -17.30 -15.66 -28.80
N GLY A 552 -18.26 -15.95 -29.68
CA GLY A 552 -18.93 -14.96 -30.51
C GLY A 552 -19.90 -14.11 -29.70
N HIS A 553 -20.78 -14.74 -28.91
CA HIS A 553 -21.69 -14.04 -28.00
C HIS A 553 -20.91 -13.33 -26.87
N VAL A 554 -19.82 -13.91 -26.35
CA VAL A 554 -18.90 -13.23 -25.42
C VAL A 554 -18.30 -11.98 -26.06
N LEU A 555 -17.79 -12.04 -27.29
CA LEU A 555 -17.25 -10.87 -27.98
C LEU A 555 -18.29 -9.76 -28.17
N THR A 556 -19.52 -10.13 -28.55
CA THR A 556 -20.65 -9.19 -28.66
C THR A 556 -20.97 -8.54 -27.30
N PHE A 557 -21.08 -9.34 -26.23
CA PHE A 557 -21.31 -8.85 -24.88
C PHE A 557 -20.19 -7.92 -24.39
N LEU A 558 -18.93 -8.25 -24.65
CA LEU A 558 -17.78 -7.42 -24.25
C LEU A 558 -17.80 -6.06 -24.96
N LYS A 559 -18.07 -6.04 -26.28
CA LYS A 559 -18.22 -4.78 -27.04
C LYS A 559 -19.39 -3.93 -26.56
N GLN A 560 -20.48 -4.54 -26.10
CA GLN A 560 -21.62 -3.83 -25.50
C GLN A 560 -21.31 -3.31 -24.08
N HIS A 561 -20.75 -4.15 -23.20
CA HIS A 561 -20.51 -3.80 -21.80
C HIS A 561 -19.42 -2.73 -21.62
N TYR A 562 -18.37 -2.78 -22.43
CA TYR A 562 -17.27 -1.81 -22.41
C TYR A 562 -17.36 -0.74 -23.51
N GLY A 563 -18.43 -0.74 -24.31
CA GLY A 563 -18.71 0.27 -25.33
C GLY A 563 -19.24 1.59 -24.75
N ARG A 564 -19.14 2.67 -25.54
CA ARG A 564 -19.51 4.03 -25.12
C ARG A 564 -20.95 4.15 -24.63
N ASP A 565 -21.87 3.41 -25.24
CA ASP A 565 -23.30 3.45 -24.92
C ASP A 565 -23.64 2.86 -23.53
N ASN A 566 -22.69 2.19 -22.87
CA ASN A 566 -22.83 1.64 -21.52
C ASN A 566 -22.10 2.46 -20.43
N LEU A 567 -21.49 3.59 -20.80
CA LEU A 567 -20.86 4.52 -19.86
C LEU A 567 -21.87 5.39 -19.14
N LEU A 568 -21.72 5.51 -17.81
CA LEU A 568 -22.44 6.45 -16.97
C LEU A 568 -21.48 7.52 -16.42
N ASP A 569 -21.68 8.75 -16.87
CA ASP A 569 -21.00 9.95 -16.35
C ASP A 569 -21.54 10.37 -14.96
N THR A 570 -22.63 9.76 -14.49
CA THR A 570 -23.17 9.95 -13.13
C THR A 570 -22.05 9.80 -12.09
N TYR A 571 -22.05 10.70 -11.10
CA TYR A 571 -21.02 10.82 -10.05
C TYR A 571 -19.64 11.36 -10.49
N SER A 572 -19.36 11.56 -11.78
CA SER A 572 -18.05 12.02 -12.29
C SER A 572 -17.87 13.56 -12.22
N ALA A 573 -18.93 14.30 -11.91
CA ALA A 573 -18.85 15.72 -11.60
C ALA A 573 -18.63 15.94 -10.11
N ASP A 574 -17.72 16.84 -9.76
CA ASP A 574 -17.72 17.51 -8.46
C ASP A 574 -18.98 18.39 -8.42
N GLN A 575 -19.96 18.02 -7.58
CA GLN A 575 -20.97 18.97 -7.15
C GLN A 575 -20.24 20.01 -6.30
N GLY A 576 -20.10 21.23 -6.84
CA GLY A 576 -19.40 22.32 -6.15
C GLY A 576 -20.05 22.58 -4.79
N ASP A 577 -19.20 22.78 -3.78
CA ASP A 577 -19.61 22.87 -2.38
C ASP A 577 -20.58 24.06 -2.17
N SER A 578 -21.87 23.74 -2.09
CA SER A 578 -22.98 24.70 -2.08
C SER A 578 -23.98 24.30 -0.99
N SER A 579 -23.51 24.38 0.25
CA SER A 579 -24.23 24.04 1.48
C SER A 579 -25.31 25.07 1.85
N GLU A 580 -26.35 25.20 1.03
CA GLU A 580 -27.64 25.78 1.44
C GLU A 580 -28.73 24.70 1.46
N GLY A 581 -29.50 24.66 2.55
CA GLY A 581 -30.38 23.53 2.87
C GLY A 581 -31.70 23.52 2.08
N GLY A 582 -31.89 22.51 1.23
CA GLY A 582 -33.17 22.18 0.60
C GLY A 582 -33.82 20.94 1.24
N THR A 583 -35.04 21.08 1.76
CA THR A 583 -35.72 20.03 2.53
C THR A 583 -36.21 18.85 1.67
N LEU A 584 -36.17 17.64 2.22
CA LEU A 584 -36.86 16.48 1.67
C LEU A 584 -38.38 16.71 1.58
N ALA A 585 -38.95 16.47 0.40
CA ALA A 585 -40.38 16.28 0.18
C ALA A 585 -40.60 15.07 -0.76
N ARG A 586 -41.79 14.46 -0.68
CA ARG A 586 -42.10 13.13 -1.22
C ARG A 586 -43.50 13.12 -1.82
N GLY A 587 -43.67 12.43 -2.96
CA GLY A 587 -44.95 11.87 -3.40
C GLY A 587 -45.64 12.56 -4.59
N GLU A 588 -45.60 11.87 -5.73
CA GLU A 588 -46.79 11.39 -6.47
C GLU A 588 -47.72 12.32 -7.30
N GLU A 589 -48.13 11.73 -8.44
CA GLU A 589 -49.33 11.94 -9.28
C GLU A 589 -49.46 13.11 -10.28
N GLU A 590 -50.51 13.02 -11.11
CA GLU A 590 -50.53 13.36 -12.55
C GLU A 590 -51.45 14.56 -12.96
N GLU A 591 -51.48 14.80 -14.28
CA GLU A 591 -52.59 15.36 -15.08
C GLU A 591 -52.83 16.89 -15.13
N LYS A 592 -52.57 17.42 -16.33
CA LYS A 592 -53.49 18.23 -17.15
C LYS A 592 -54.10 19.55 -16.61
N ARG A 593 -53.52 20.62 -17.19
CA ARG A 593 -54.19 21.62 -18.07
C ARG A 593 -54.91 22.86 -17.45
N LEU A 594 -54.87 23.90 -18.28
CA LEU A 594 -55.73 25.10 -18.36
C LEU A 594 -55.33 26.34 -17.54
N THR A 595 -55.78 27.48 -18.08
CA THR A 595 -55.28 28.85 -17.88
C THR A 595 -56.25 29.72 -17.08
N PRO A 596 -55.85 30.92 -16.60
CA PRO A 596 -56.54 31.63 -15.52
C PRO A 596 -57.59 32.64 -15.99
N PRO A 597 -58.37 33.14 -15.03
CA PRO A 597 -58.69 34.56 -14.84
C PRO A 597 -58.22 35.04 -13.44
N GLU A 598 -58.12 36.30 -13.04
CA GLU A 598 -58.03 37.66 -13.60
C GLU A 598 -58.31 38.60 -12.40
N VAL A 599 -57.62 39.76 -12.31
CA VAL A 599 -58.19 41.07 -11.83
C VAL A 599 -58.59 41.18 -10.32
N SER A 600 -58.49 42.30 -9.57
CA SER A 600 -58.32 43.74 -9.88
C SER A 600 -57.47 44.56 -8.88
N HIS A 601 -56.77 45.57 -9.40
CA HIS A 601 -56.56 46.95 -8.88
C HIS A 601 -56.19 47.31 -7.42
N GLY A 602 -55.17 48.17 -7.32
CA GLY A 602 -55.17 49.39 -6.47
C GLY A 602 -54.03 49.48 -5.42
N ASP A 603 -53.34 50.61 -5.22
CA ASP A 603 -53.26 51.86 -6.01
C ASP A 603 -51.97 52.66 -5.64
N ARG A 604 -51.58 53.63 -6.50
CA ARG A 604 -50.69 54.80 -6.28
C ARG A 604 -49.21 54.67 -5.83
N ASP A 605 -48.34 55.01 -6.78
CA ASP A 605 -47.40 56.16 -6.75
C ASP A 605 -46.83 56.66 -5.41
N THR A 606 -45.49 56.71 -5.28
CA THR A 606 -44.71 57.92 -5.64
C THR A 606 -43.18 57.70 -5.59
N GLN A 607 -42.42 58.67 -6.09
CA GLN A 607 -40.95 58.65 -6.23
C GLN A 607 -40.23 59.20 -4.99
N SER A 608 -38.94 58.85 -4.80
CA SER A 608 -37.81 59.82 -4.89
C SER A 608 -36.59 59.53 -3.96
N VAL A 609 -35.43 59.34 -4.59
CA VAL A 609 -34.08 59.92 -4.31
C VAL A 609 -33.51 60.02 -2.86
N ARG A 610 -32.28 59.48 -2.72
CA ARG A 610 -31.19 59.67 -1.70
C ARG A 610 -31.02 61.14 -1.19
N PRO A 611 -30.38 61.47 -0.03
CA PRO A 611 -28.96 61.13 0.25
C PRO A 611 -28.60 61.00 1.79
N PRO A 612 -27.46 61.49 2.40
CA PRO A 612 -26.75 60.69 3.42
C PRO A 612 -26.43 61.41 4.77
N GLY A 613 -25.78 60.73 5.74
CA GLY A 613 -25.09 61.41 6.86
C GLY A 613 -24.92 60.62 8.16
N ALA A 614 -23.72 60.66 8.74
CA ALA A 614 -23.25 59.92 9.92
C ALA A 614 -23.80 60.38 11.30
N LEU A 615 -23.67 59.53 12.33
CA LEU A 615 -23.19 59.86 13.70
C LEU A 615 -23.02 58.60 14.60
N GLY A 616 -22.31 58.72 15.74
CA GLY A 616 -22.06 57.68 16.77
C GLY A 616 -22.92 57.83 18.03
N PRO A 617 -22.51 57.37 19.27
CA PRO A 617 -21.15 57.02 19.74
C PRO A 617 -21.03 55.77 20.67
N ARG A 618 -19.90 55.66 21.38
CA ARG A 618 -19.47 54.62 22.37
C ARG A 618 -20.04 54.79 23.80
N PRO A 619 -19.85 53.78 24.69
CA PRO A 619 -19.10 54.03 25.95
C PRO A 619 -17.83 53.15 26.13
N ALA A 620 -17.15 53.22 27.29
CA ALA A 620 -15.69 53.36 27.34
C ALA A 620 -14.90 52.62 28.48
N LEU A 621 -13.57 52.86 28.46
CA LEU A 621 -12.47 52.41 29.35
C LEU A 621 -12.58 52.86 30.84
N PRO A 622 -11.68 52.35 31.72
CA PRO A 622 -10.49 53.16 32.07
C PRO A 622 -9.14 52.37 32.19
N GLU A 623 -8.03 53.11 32.27
CA GLU A 623 -6.61 52.65 32.31
C GLU A 623 -5.87 53.16 33.57
N SER A 624 -4.63 52.67 33.82
CA SER A 624 -3.56 53.37 34.58
C SER A 624 -2.21 52.62 34.48
N LEU A 625 -1.01 53.21 34.43
CA LEU A 625 -0.51 54.54 33.98
C LEU A 625 1.05 54.49 33.84
N HIS A 626 1.72 55.56 33.39
CA HIS A 626 3.15 55.61 33.00
C HIS A 626 4.17 55.99 34.12
N HIS A 627 5.48 55.70 33.88
CA HIS A 627 6.75 56.36 34.33
C HIS A 627 7.86 55.32 34.71
N SER A 628 9.20 55.55 34.66
CA SER A 628 10.06 56.54 33.97
C SER A 628 11.57 56.11 34.02
N LEU A 629 12.36 56.55 33.02
CA LEU A 629 13.83 56.81 32.91
C LEU A 629 14.94 56.10 33.77
N ASP A 630 16.05 55.84 33.06
CA ASP A 630 17.49 55.87 33.45
C ASP A 630 18.13 54.95 34.52
N GLY A 631 18.91 53.97 34.04
CA GLY A 631 20.38 54.16 33.93
C GLY A 631 21.33 53.55 35.00
N LYS A 632 22.18 52.59 34.57
CA LYS A 632 23.58 52.48 35.05
C LYS A 632 24.50 51.64 34.14
N LEU A 633 25.81 51.82 34.29
CA LEU A 633 26.90 51.30 33.44
C LEU A 633 28.09 50.86 34.33
N GLN A 634 28.68 49.69 34.04
CA GLN A 634 30.09 49.23 34.29
C GLN A 634 30.13 47.72 33.96
N SER A 635 30.95 47.12 33.07
CA SER A 635 32.35 47.29 32.61
C SER A 635 33.40 46.50 33.42
N LEU A 636 34.13 45.58 32.78
CA LEU A 636 35.52 45.17 33.12
C LEU A 636 36.12 44.25 32.03
N ASP A 637 37.15 44.77 31.33
CA ASP A 637 38.35 44.20 30.67
C ASP A 637 38.40 42.82 29.94
N GLY A 638 39.24 42.77 28.89
CA GLY A 638 39.70 41.56 28.15
C GLY A 638 41.19 41.25 28.42
N PRO A 639 42.05 40.86 27.44
CA PRO A 639 41.84 40.52 26.02
C PRO A 639 42.47 39.16 25.57
N GLY A 640 42.29 38.70 24.31
CA GLY A 640 43.07 37.55 23.78
C GLY A 640 42.68 36.90 22.43
N ALA A 641 43.35 37.32 21.36
CA ALA A 641 43.49 36.75 19.99
C ALA A 641 42.91 35.36 19.56
N HIS A 642 42.21 35.39 18.41
CA HIS A 642 42.18 34.40 17.30
C HIS A 642 42.16 32.86 17.56
N LYS A 643 41.03 32.22 17.20
CA LYS A 643 41.00 31.30 16.03
C LYS A 643 39.59 31.08 15.46
N GLU A 644 39.52 30.53 14.26
CA GLU A 644 38.32 30.48 13.41
C GLU A 644 37.39 29.30 13.74
N VAL A 645 36.07 29.51 13.62
CA VAL A 645 35.04 28.47 13.56
C VAL A 645 34.03 28.85 12.47
N GLY A 646 33.86 27.98 11.47
CA GLY A 646 32.81 28.13 10.46
C GLY A 646 31.46 27.64 11.00
N GLY A 647 30.53 28.57 11.26
CA GLY A 647 29.15 28.28 11.66
C GLY A 647 28.13 28.82 10.64
N ALA A 648 26.96 28.20 10.56
CA ALA A 648 25.91 28.57 9.60
C ALA A 648 24.88 29.56 10.20
N ALA A 649 24.37 30.46 9.34
CA ALA A 649 23.07 31.19 9.32
C ALA A 649 22.38 31.61 10.65
N PRO A 650 21.78 32.83 10.76
CA PRO A 650 21.05 33.57 9.71
C PRO A 650 21.64 34.97 9.41
N PHE A 651 21.34 35.71 8.33
CA PHE A 651 20.18 35.79 7.41
C PHE A 651 18.98 36.64 7.89
N LEU A 652 19.17 37.96 8.02
CA LEU A 652 18.34 39.08 7.52
C LEU A 652 18.71 40.38 8.25
N GLY A 653 18.96 41.47 7.50
CA GLY A 653 19.22 42.81 8.08
C GLY A 653 20.47 43.51 7.51
N VAL A 654 20.35 44.06 6.30
CA VAL A 654 21.30 45.06 5.74
C VAL A 654 20.48 46.09 4.99
N ASP A 655 20.68 47.37 5.31
CA ASP A 655 19.94 48.49 4.71
C ASP A 655 20.41 48.77 3.27
N PHE A 656 19.50 48.69 2.30
CA PHE A 656 19.76 49.14 0.93
C PHE A 656 19.60 50.66 0.83
N SER A 657 20.61 51.33 0.28
CA SER A 657 20.55 52.76 0.03
C SER A 657 19.64 53.07 -1.16
N SER A 658 19.09 54.29 -1.20
CA SER A 658 18.11 54.70 -2.24
C SER A 658 18.64 54.63 -3.68
N LEU A 659 19.98 54.60 -3.86
CA LEU A 659 20.64 54.40 -5.14
C LEU A 659 20.45 52.98 -5.70
N ASP A 660 20.44 51.93 -4.85
CA ASP A 660 20.32 50.54 -5.31
C ASP A 660 18.91 50.24 -5.81
N MET A 661 17.88 50.75 -5.13
CA MET A 661 16.48 50.64 -5.56
C MET A 661 16.25 51.36 -6.90
N SER A 662 16.89 52.51 -7.11
CA SER A 662 16.87 53.22 -8.39
C SER A 662 17.50 52.37 -9.51
N LEU A 663 18.70 51.83 -9.27
CA LEU A 663 19.40 50.97 -10.23
C LEU A 663 18.59 49.70 -10.57
N CYS A 664 17.99 49.06 -9.57
CA CYS A 664 17.13 47.88 -9.77
C CYS A 664 15.91 48.20 -10.66
N VAL A 665 15.23 49.34 -10.43
CA VAL A 665 14.10 49.75 -11.27
C VAL A 665 14.54 50.05 -12.71
N VAL A 666 15.67 50.74 -12.90
CA VAL A 666 16.22 51.02 -14.24
C VAL A 666 16.56 49.73 -14.98
N LEU A 667 17.22 48.77 -14.32
CA LEU A 667 17.54 47.46 -14.90
C LEU A 667 16.28 46.63 -15.23
N TYR A 668 15.25 46.70 -14.37
CA TYR A 668 13.99 45.99 -14.60
C TYR A 668 13.21 46.56 -15.79
N VAL A 669 13.18 47.89 -15.95
CA VAL A 669 12.61 48.57 -17.12
C VAL A 669 13.40 48.24 -18.39
N ALA A 670 14.73 48.27 -18.34
CA ALA A 670 15.58 47.91 -19.48
C ALA A 670 15.37 46.46 -19.92
N SER A 671 15.29 45.51 -18.99
CA SER A 671 14.97 44.10 -19.25
C SER A 671 13.58 43.94 -19.89
N SER A 672 12.57 44.63 -19.35
CA SER A 672 11.20 44.62 -19.87
C SER A 672 11.11 45.16 -21.29
N LEU A 673 11.83 46.24 -21.60
CA LEU A 673 11.94 46.81 -22.94
C LEU A 673 12.66 45.86 -23.91
N PHE A 674 13.74 45.20 -23.48
CA PHE A 674 14.45 44.21 -24.28
C PHE A 674 13.55 43.02 -24.64
N LEU A 675 12.79 42.48 -23.68
CA LEU A 675 11.82 41.41 -23.92
C LEU A 675 10.70 41.84 -24.88
N MET A 676 10.22 43.09 -24.79
CA MET A 676 9.26 43.64 -25.75
C MET A 676 9.84 43.75 -27.16
N VAL A 677 11.06 44.28 -27.33
CA VAL A 677 11.75 44.33 -28.63
C VAL A 677 11.93 42.93 -29.21
N MET A 678 12.33 41.96 -28.39
CA MET A 678 12.50 40.57 -28.81
C MET A 678 11.16 39.92 -29.24
N TYR A 679 10.08 40.16 -28.50
CA TYR A 679 8.72 39.73 -28.87
C TYR A 679 8.29 40.32 -30.22
N PHE A 680 8.48 41.62 -30.44
CA PHE A 680 8.16 42.26 -31.71
C PHE A 680 9.02 41.73 -32.87
N PHE A 681 10.31 41.49 -32.64
CA PHE A 681 11.21 40.88 -33.64
C PHE A 681 10.72 39.48 -34.05
N PHE A 682 10.42 38.59 -33.10
CA PHE A 682 9.90 37.26 -33.40
C PHE A 682 8.51 37.30 -34.05
N ARG A 683 7.62 38.21 -33.62
CA ARG A 683 6.29 38.43 -34.22
C ARG A 683 6.37 38.90 -35.68
N VAL A 684 7.32 39.79 -36.01
CA VAL A 684 7.58 40.24 -37.39
C VAL A 684 8.22 39.12 -38.22
N ARG A 685 9.17 38.36 -37.66
CA ARG A 685 9.79 37.20 -38.33
C ARG A 685 8.77 36.10 -38.64
N SER A 686 7.89 35.78 -37.69
CA SER A 686 6.77 34.83 -37.85
C SER A 686 5.82 35.25 -38.98
N ARG A 687 5.43 36.54 -39.04
CA ARG A 687 4.63 37.07 -40.15
C ARG A 687 5.33 36.95 -41.50
N ARG A 688 6.64 37.24 -41.59
CA ARG A 688 7.41 37.06 -42.83
C ARG A 688 7.53 35.58 -43.26
N TRP A 689 7.53 34.64 -42.33
CA TRP A 689 7.47 33.21 -42.65
C TRP A 689 6.10 32.79 -43.20
N LYS A 690 4.98 33.21 -42.58
CA LYS A 690 3.63 32.87 -43.07
C LYS A 690 3.37 33.35 -44.51
N VAL A 691 3.91 34.52 -44.89
CA VAL A 691 3.80 35.04 -46.27
C VAL A 691 4.58 34.19 -47.29
N LYS A 692 5.63 33.46 -46.88
CA LYS A 692 6.46 32.66 -47.81
C LYS A 692 5.93 31.24 -48.08
N HIS A 693 4.78 30.87 -47.50
CA HIS A 693 4.13 29.56 -47.65
C HIS A 693 2.66 29.67 -48.13
N HIS A 694 2.38 30.68 -48.95
CA HIS A 694 1.19 30.72 -49.82
C HIS A 694 1.62 30.90 -51.27
N HIS A 695 2.01 29.79 -51.90
CA HIS A 695 1.81 29.63 -53.34
C HIS A 695 0.38 29.09 -53.54
N PRO A 696 -0.45 29.71 -54.39
CA PRO A 696 -1.71 29.11 -54.78
C PRO A 696 -1.43 27.88 -55.66
N ALA A 697 -2.12 26.78 -55.39
CA ALA A 697 -2.18 25.66 -56.33
C ALA A 697 -3.14 25.99 -57.47
N VAL A 698 -2.77 25.56 -58.67
CA VAL A 698 -3.63 25.40 -59.86
C VAL A 698 -3.64 23.91 -60.19
#